data_AF-A0A9N8W5A5-F1
#
_entry.id   AF-A0A9N8W5A5-F1
#
_cell.length_a   1.000
_cell.length_b   1.000
_cell.length_c   1.000
_cell.angle_alpha   90.00
_cell.angle_beta   90.00
_cell.angle_gamma   90.00
#
_symmetry.space_group_name_H-M   'P 1'
#
loop_
_entity.id
_entity.type
_entity.pdbx_description
1 polymer ?
#
loop_
_entity_poly.entity_id
_entity_poly.type
_entity_poly.pdbx_seq_one_letter_code
_entity_poly.pdbx_strand_id
1 'polypeptide(L)'
;MKTKINNDKSPKNEMPSSIVETVSQEELNEALKVLLNTPYQKRKKLTQLLKKDERLIIDGNLAKNKIIELALKFDKELLKLLLSSPEIKKIFFQEVDDILVFDKIKFQSFVSNKQFLPDILTNFQKYEAGKEVPINDILPNDNLIIKGNNLLSLYSLKEKYQSKIKLIYIDPPYNPDSKSNTFVYNNVAIDEKELAKLKILLEEIFRGYEIHCITIVHMPQGTQSVNFAYIHEYAIFVIPEGKKNLRRGDNLRSDAKNCFYPIIVENDKVIGFGEVLSDDEHPKGSVVEKDGKFWIYPIDSNNIERKWNYARQNVEEVKKFLRARKTRNGCYEIEIGKDFETYRTQDGGNRKFIICEQMDYIETVTKERIRKVCEIDNKGSFVYCELAEFNQGFINQIQEAKNTVELWKIWEQMKKIAFLSYKIEPKDIDNTKKEFEELSFEEQQKFLISLLDKNLLYVPYCDIEDESYEMSEENFEGKSNQPQLLFLMATGSGKTLMMAGLILYLYQQGYRNFLFFVNSTNIIDKTRDNFLNDTSIKYLFNKSISFEDKKIILQEVDNFQTTDNDNINICFETIQGLHSRLNTPRENNLTYEDFQDQKIVLISDEAHHINVETKSGSKPSKEEKEEIKKYAPRLIFDYPLKEFRRDGYSKDVRVLQTDAEPFERALQAVLLSQYRRKIFEKNGKIIKPVILFKSKTIKESEEFQERFVRGIAALTSDKLKEIEINSKDESLTKAFKYFATNKISLDNLVAELQEDFSAEKTLSINSQNESEKNQLAVNTLEAPNNEYRAIFAVDKLNEGWDVLNLFDIVRLYDTRDAKNNIPGPTTIKEAQLIGRGARYCPFKINETHDPSQRKFDRDLQNEMRICEELYYHSNYNPRYIQELTSALIKTGIIPDNTIKIKLAIKKEFKNTEFYQSGLLFLNQPEKYSRNDVWELPSAILNFPYQVSLRTNISLSRDLFFERVKITVSGLKSQLQELKPEDEIKILTKTIGQITSSLASNSPVFRGSKEFKHILLKEKIDDKELNFAPNENCFGTSEEKYFVKYIDRIYDKLQEKYDQIYLVRNERFFKLYNFEDGKPFEPDYVLFLRQKKPSKKLYYQVFIEPKGTYLKEKDI
;
A
#
# COMPACT_ATOMS: atom_id res chain seq x y z
N MET A 1 36.76 -63.73 -48.97
CA MET A 1 37.20 -62.80 -47.89
C MET A 1 37.87 -61.59 -48.54
N LYS A 2 37.42 -60.37 -48.16
CA LYS A 2 38.17 -59.09 -48.08
C LYS A 2 38.66 -58.50 -49.43
N THR A 3 38.54 -57.21 -49.74
CA THR A 3 38.18 -56.00 -48.96
C THR A 3 38.00 -54.80 -49.91
N LYS A 4 37.15 -53.84 -49.48
CA LYS A 4 37.19 -52.37 -49.68
C LYS A 4 37.39 -51.81 -51.09
N ILE A 5 36.41 -51.00 -51.53
CA ILE A 5 36.60 -49.96 -52.55
C ILE A 5 36.05 -48.64 -52.00
N ASN A 6 36.90 -47.61 -52.14
CA ASN A 6 36.65 -46.21 -51.83
C ASN A 6 36.74 -45.43 -53.15
N ASN A 7 35.91 -44.39 -53.29
CA ASN A 7 36.03 -43.12 -54.03
C ASN A 7 36.93 -43.12 -55.31
N ASP A 8 36.50 -42.64 -56.47
CA ASP A 8 36.13 -41.24 -56.74
C ASP A 8 35.98 -41.05 -58.28
N LYS A 9 35.28 -39.97 -58.66
CA LYS A 9 35.30 -39.22 -59.95
C LYS A 9 34.71 -39.81 -61.24
N SER A 10 33.75 -39.04 -61.79
CA SER A 10 33.86 -38.17 -63.00
C SER A 10 32.51 -38.07 -63.76
N PRO A 11 32.33 -37.25 -64.82
CA PRO A 11 32.36 -35.78 -64.88
C PRO A 11 31.23 -35.12 -65.75
N LYS A 12 31.09 -33.78 -65.64
CA LYS A 12 30.73 -32.73 -66.64
C LYS A 12 29.52 -32.84 -67.62
N ASN A 13 28.64 -31.81 -67.57
CA ASN A 13 28.24 -30.85 -68.67
C ASN A 13 26.89 -30.17 -68.32
N GLU A 14 26.88 -28.89 -67.92
CA GLU A 14 26.55 -27.68 -68.71
C GLU A 14 25.05 -27.40 -68.99
N MET A 15 24.53 -26.31 -68.41
CA MET A 15 23.45 -25.47 -68.98
C MET A 15 23.47 -24.04 -68.33
N PRO A 16 22.91 -23.00 -68.99
CA PRO A 16 23.55 -21.71 -69.18
C PRO A 16 23.13 -20.57 -68.23
N SER A 17 23.95 -19.52 -68.31
CA SER A 17 24.01 -18.24 -67.59
C SER A 17 22.83 -17.25 -67.76
N SER A 18 22.71 -16.37 -66.75
CA SER A 18 21.91 -15.12 -66.60
C SER A 18 20.58 -15.33 -65.82
N ILE A 19 20.32 -14.77 -64.64
CA ILE A 19 20.87 -13.64 -63.87
C ILE A 19 20.89 -14.06 -62.39
N VAL A 20 22.06 -14.08 -61.76
CA VAL A 20 22.20 -14.00 -60.29
C VAL A 20 22.95 -12.70 -60.06
N GLU A 21 22.28 -11.71 -59.50
CA GLU A 21 22.94 -10.48 -59.06
C GLU A 21 23.97 -10.86 -57.99
N THR A 22 25.23 -10.70 -58.36
CA THR A 22 26.38 -10.85 -57.46
C THR A 22 26.33 -9.76 -56.40
N VAL A 23 25.90 -10.14 -55.20
CA VAL A 23 26.15 -9.36 -53.98
C VAL A 23 27.65 -9.16 -53.88
N SER A 24 28.09 -7.90 -53.86
CA SER A 24 29.50 -7.57 -53.80
C SER A 24 30.14 -8.10 -52.52
N GLN A 25 31.43 -8.44 -52.55
CA GLN A 25 32.15 -8.84 -51.35
C GLN A 25 32.12 -7.73 -50.28
N GLU A 26 31.92 -6.47 -50.68
CA GLU A 26 31.69 -5.33 -49.82
C GLU A 26 30.32 -5.38 -49.15
N GLU A 27 29.23 -5.66 -49.87
CA GLU A 27 27.90 -5.86 -49.29
C GLU A 27 27.84 -7.09 -48.36
N LEU A 28 28.58 -8.17 -48.68
CA LEU A 28 28.70 -9.33 -47.80
C LEU A 28 29.50 -9.00 -46.53
N ASN A 29 30.56 -8.20 -46.65
CA ASN A 29 31.36 -7.72 -45.53
C ASN A 29 30.66 -6.63 -44.70
N GLU A 30 29.77 -5.87 -45.32
CA GLU A 30 28.93 -4.84 -44.69
C GLU A 30 27.75 -5.50 -43.97
N ALA A 31 27.12 -6.51 -44.57
CA ALA A 31 26.16 -7.40 -43.91
C ALA A 31 26.81 -8.19 -42.77
N LEU A 32 28.04 -8.70 -42.93
CA LEU A 32 28.81 -9.33 -41.85
C LEU A 32 29.19 -8.33 -40.76
N LYS A 33 29.54 -7.08 -41.09
CA LYS A 33 29.77 -6.00 -40.11
C LYS A 33 28.50 -5.64 -39.35
N VAL A 34 27.33 -5.66 -39.99
CA VAL A 34 26.02 -5.45 -39.36
C VAL A 34 25.64 -6.64 -38.47
N LEU A 35 25.87 -7.88 -38.92
CA LEU A 35 25.66 -9.13 -38.17
C LEU A 35 26.59 -9.28 -36.95
N LEU A 36 27.85 -8.82 -37.06
CA LEU A 36 28.86 -8.81 -35.98
C LEU A 36 28.65 -7.69 -34.94
N ASN A 37 27.75 -6.72 -35.22
CA ASN A 37 27.47 -5.57 -34.35
C ASN A 37 26.22 -5.74 -33.48
N THR A 38 25.66 -6.96 -33.44
CA THR A 38 24.44 -7.28 -32.69
C THR A 38 24.66 -7.23 -31.17
N PRO A 39 23.65 -6.82 -30.38
CA PRO A 39 23.74 -6.77 -28.91
C PRO A 39 24.17 -8.10 -28.28
N TYR A 40 23.68 -9.22 -28.80
CA TYR A 40 24.04 -10.58 -28.38
C TYR A 40 25.54 -10.89 -28.58
N GLN A 41 26.11 -10.59 -29.74
CA GLN A 41 27.54 -10.86 -29.98
C GLN A 41 28.46 -9.91 -29.21
N LYS A 42 28.06 -8.65 -29.02
CA LYS A 42 28.74 -7.68 -28.14
C LYS A 42 28.77 -8.18 -26.70
N ARG A 43 27.65 -8.73 -26.19
CA ARG A 43 27.54 -9.34 -24.86
C ARG A 43 28.43 -10.58 -24.74
N LYS A 44 28.39 -11.51 -25.70
CA LYS A 44 29.23 -12.72 -25.68
C LYS A 44 30.73 -12.40 -25.62
N LYS A 45 31.20 -11.44 -26.43
CA LYS A 45 32.61 -10.99 -26.42
C LYS A 45 32.98 -10.28 -25.12
N LEU A 46 32.12 -9.41 -24.61
CA LEU A 46 32.34 -8.74 -23.33
C LEU A 46 32.41 -9.73 -22.16
N THR A 47 31.50 -10.71 -22.11
CA THR A 47 31.50 -11.80 -21.12
C THR A 47 32.78 -12.62 -21.16
N GLN A 48 33.25 -12.99 -22.37
CA GLN A 48 34.52 -13.72 -22.52
C GLN A 48 35.73 -12.89 -22.08
N LEU A 49 35.69 -11.58 -22.29
CA LEU A 49 36.76 -10.67 -21.87
C LEU A 49 36.79 -10.50 -20.35
N LEU A 50 35.63 -10.29 -19.72
CA LEU A 50 35.51 -10.10 -18.27
C LEU A 50 35.83 -11.38 -17.47
N LYS A 51 35.58 -12.57 -18.04
CA LYS A 51 35.99 -13.86 -17.44
C LYS A 51 37.52 -14.03 -17.33
N LYS A 52 38.33 -13.16 -17.94
CA LYS A 52 39.79 -13.18 -17.78
C LYS A 52 40.26 -12.51 -16.47
N ASP A 53 39.38 -11.80 -15.78
CA ASP A 53 39.67 -11.21 -14.47
C ASP A 53 38.99 -12.04 -13.38
N GLU A 54 39.80 -12.85 -12.68
CA GLU A 54 39.34 -13.76 -11.62
C GLU A 54 38.63 -13.00 -10.48
N ARG A 55 38.92 -11.70 -10.29
CA ARG A 55 38.24 -10.88 -9.28
C ARG A 55 36.76 -10.70 -9.59
N LEU A 56 36.35 -10.84 -10.85
CA LEU A 56 34.97 -10.67 -11.33
C LEU A 56 34.17 -11.97 -11.30
N ILE A 57 34.75 -13.09 -10.83
CA ILE A 57 34.11 -14.40 -10.81
C ILE A 57 33.76 -14.80 -9.38
N ILE A 58 32.52 -15.21 -9.13
CA ILE A 58 32.04 -15.81 -7.88
C ILE A 58 31.30 -17.10 -8.26
N ASP A 59 31.70 -18.23 -7.66
CA ASP A 59 31.12 -19.57 -7.91
C ASP A 59 31.02 -19.96 -9.40
N GLY A 60 32.04 -19.60 -10.19
CA GLY A 60 32.14 -19.93 -11.62
C GLY A 60 31.39 -18.97 -12.56
N ASN A 61 30.67 -17.98 -12.01
CA ASN A 61 29.87 -17.01 -12.76
C ASN A 61 30.38 -15.57 -12.59
N LEU A 62 30.07 -14.69 -13.56
CA LEU A 62 30.48 -13.28 -13.48
C LEU A 62 29.61 -12.51 -12.47
N ALA A 63 30.24 -11.88 -11.49
CA ALA A 63 29.61 -11.04 -10.49
C ALA A 63 29.35 -9.64 -11.07
N LYS A 64 28.16 -9.45 -11.66
CA LYS A 64 27.75 -8.17 -12.30
C LYS A 64 27.78 -6.98 -11.36
N ASN A 65 27.35 -7.15 -10.11
CA ASN A 65 27.42 -6.12 -9.07
C ASN A 65 28.86 -5.64 -8.84
N LYS A 66 29.84 -6.56 -8.83
CA LYS A 66 31.26 -6.26 -8.70
C LYS A 66 31.85 -5.59 -9.94
N ILE A 67 31.39 -5.99 -11.13
CA ILE A 67 31.77 -5.34 -12.41
C ILE A 67 31.27 -3.89 -12.45
N ILE A 68 30.02 -3.65 -12.03
CA ILE A 68 29.42 -2.31 -11.95
C ILE A 68 30.11 -1.47 -10.88
N GLU A 69 30.40 -2.04 -9.71
CA GLU A 69 31.13 -1.37 -8.62
C GLU A 69 32.54 -0.94 -9.06
N LEU A 70 33.28 -1.84 -9.72
CA LEU A 70 34.62 -1.55 -10.22
C LEU A 70 34.60 -0.54 -11.38
N ALA A 71 33.57 -0.57 -12.22
CA ALA A 71 33.34 0.45 -13.24
C ALA A 71 33.01 1.83 -12.63
N LEU A 72 32.24 1.88 -11.54
CA LEU A 72 31.94 3.10 -10.79
C LEU A 72 33.19 3.71 -10.13
N LYS A 73 34.10 2.85 -9.66
CA LYS A 73 35.37 3.24 -9.03
C LYS A 73 36.50 3.51 -10.02
N PHE A 74 36.25 3.41 -11.33
CA PHE A 74 37.28 3.49 -12.37
C PHE A 74 38.48 2.56 -12.10
N ASP A 75 38.19 1.30 -11.73
CA ASP A 75 39.23 0.33 -11.42
C ASP A 75 40.22 0.18 -12.59
N LYS A 76 41.50 0.38 -12.27
CA LYS A 76 42.59 0.45 -13.26
C LYS A 76 42.72 -0.84 -14.07
N GLU A 77 42.57 -1.99 -13.41
CA GLU A 77 42.75 -3.30 -14.04
C GLU A 77 41.54 -3.66 -14.92
N LEU A 78 40.32 -3.32 -14.50
CA LEU A 78 39.11 -3.44 -15.34
C LEU A 78 39.21 -2.55 -16.58
N LEU A 79 39.60 -1.28 -16.44
CA LEU A 79 39.75 -0.36 -17.58
C LEU A 79 40.85 -0.83 -18.55
N LYS A 80 41.97 -1.33 -18.03
CA LYS A 80 43.05 -1.91 -18.84
C LYS A 80 42.58 -3.15 -19.61
N LEU A 81 41.76 -4.00 -18.97
CA LEU A 81 41.16 -5.16 -19.60
C LEU A 81 40.20 -4.75 -20.73
N LEU A 82 39.35 -3.76 -20.51
CA LEU A 82 38.41 -3.25 -21.53
C LEU A 82 39.15 -2.57 -22.70
N LEU A 83 40.23 -1.84 -22.42
CA LEU A 83 41.09 -1.21 -23.43
C LEU A 83 41.88 -2.21 -24.28
N SER A 84 42.07 -3.45 -23.80
CA SER A 84 42.80 -4.50 -24.51
C SER A 84 42.07 -5.05 -25.73
N SER A 85 40.74 -4.84 -25.83
CA SER A 85 39.96 -5.20 -27.02
C SER A 85 39.64 -3.94 -27.85
N PRO A 86 40.11 -3.87 -29.11
CA PRO A 86 39.82 -2.76 -30.02
C PRO A 86 38.31 -2.53 -30.25
N GLU A 87 37.51 -3.60 -30.19
CA GLU A 87 36.07 -3.56 -30.38
C GLU A 87 35.35 -3.00 -29.15
N ILE A 88 35.69 -3.48 -27.95
CA ILE A 88 35.11 -3.00 -26.68
C ILE A 88 35.54 -1.54 -26.42
N LYS A 89 36.78 -1.19 -26.77
CA LYS A 89 37.29 0.18 -26.72
C LYS A 89 36.42 1.13 -27.55
N LYS A 90 36.05 0.77 -28.78
CA LYS A 90 35.17 1.60 -29.63
C LYS A 90 33.73 1.73 -29.10
N ILE A 91 33.27 0.81 -28.26
CA ILE A 91 31.88 0.79 -27.77
C ILE A 91 31.73 1.64 -26.52
N PHE A 92 32.68 1.55 -25.57
CA PHE A 92 32.59 2.16 -24.24
C PHE A 92 33.59 3.27 -23.97
N PHE A 93 34.41 3.66 -24.95
CA PHE A 93 35.32 4.79 -24.81
C PHE A 93 35.12 5.81 -25.94
N GLN A 94 35.22 7.08 -25.60
CA GLN A 94 35.11 8.21 -26.51
C GLN A 94 36.40 9.03 -26.46
N GLU A 95 36.86 9.49 -27.61
CA GLU A 95 38.05 10.34 -27.73
C GLU A 95 37.64 11.81 -27.69
N VAL A 96 38.25 12.58 -26.79
CA VAL A 96 38.03 14.03 -26.63
C VAL A 96 39.40 14.69 -26.49
N ASP A 97 39.78 15.53 -27.46
CA ASP A 97 41.06 16.23 -27.51
C ASP A 97 42.28 15.32 -27.23
N ASP A 98 42.41 14.23 -27.97
CA ASP A 98 43.47 13.19 -27.83
C ASP A 98 43.47 12.42 -26.50
N ILE A 99 42.40 12.53 -25.69
CA ILE A 99 42.21 11.79 -24.43
C ILE A 99 41.03 10.82 -24.54
N LEU A 100 41.27 9.56 -24.20
CA LEU A 100 40.23 8.51 -24.16
C LEU A 100 39.46 8.55 -22.83
N VAL A 101 38.16 8.81 -22.92
CA VAL A 101 37.22 8.90 -21.79
C VAL A 101 36.30 7.67 -21.78
N PHE A 102 36.17 7.01 -20.63
CA PHE A 102 35.29 5.85 -20.45
C PHE A 102 33.83 6.26 -20.21
N ASP A 103 32.91 5.78 -21.05
CA ASP A 103 31.47 6.01 -20.93
C ASP A 103 30.82 5.00 -19.96
N LYS A 104 30.91 5.35 -18.67
CA LYS A 104 30.41 4.51 -17.56
C LYS A 104 28.91 4.24 -17.62
N ILE A 105 28.12 5.22 -18.07
CA ILE A 105 26.65 5.11 -18.08
C ILE A 105 26.23 4.12 -19.17
N LYS A 106 26.84 4.23 -20.36
CA LYS A 106 26.62 3.30 -21.45
C LYS A 106 27.08 1.89 -21.11
N PHE A 107 28.24 1.74 -20.46
CA PHE A 107 28.73 0.45 -19.99
C PHE A 107 27.76 -0.21 -18.99
N GLN A 108 27.28 0.56 -17.99
CA GLN A 108 26.30 0.08 -17.02
C GLN A 108 24.99 -0.34 -17.69
N SER A 109 24.41 0.53 -18.52
CA SER A 109 23.16 0.23 -19.23
C SER A 109 23.28 -1.02 -20.11
N PHE A 110 24.46 -1.28 -20.67
CA PHE A 110 24.70 -2.43 -21.54
C PHE A 110 24.87 -3.75 -20.76
N VAL A 111 25.54 -3.69 -19.59
CA VAL A 111 25.65 -4.84 -18.69
C VAL A 111 24.28 -5.21 -18.08
N SER A 112 23.37 -4.24 -17.97
CA SER A 112 22.05 -4.36 -17.34
C SER A 112 20.85 -4.58 -18.27
N ASN A 113 21.00 -4.64 -19.61
CA ASN A 113 19.85 -4.71 -20.54
C ASN A 113 19.45 -6.15 -20.91
N LYS A 114 18.17 -6.51 -20.67
CA LYS A 114 17.52 -7.81 -20.92
C LYS A 114 16.56 -7.73 -22.12
N GLN A 115 16.85 -8.41 -23.22
CA GLN A 115 15.99 -8.36 -24.42
C GLN A 115 14.74 -9.27 -24.32
N PHE A 116 13.57 -8.64 -24.17
CA PHE A 116 12.31 -8.86 -24.91
C PHE A 116 11.50 -10.19 -24.78
N LEU A 117 11.16 -10.60 -23.55
CA LEU A 117 9.95 -11.27 -22.99
C LEU A 117 10.33 -11.70 -21.54
N PRO A 118 9.39 -12.02 -20.61
CA PRO A 118 9.76 -12.38 -19.24
C PRO A 118 10.75 -13.56 -19.20
N ASP A 119 11.64 -13.60 -18.20
CA ASP A 119 12.70 -14.62 -18.01
C ASP A 119 12.19 -16.09 -17.91
N ILE A 120 10.87 -16.32 -18.05
CA ILE A 120 10.16 -17.59 -17.96
C ILE A 120 10.16 -18.37 -19.28
N LEU A 121 10.41 -17.73 -20.43
CA LEU A 121 10.46 -18.39 -21.73
C LEU A 121 11.91 -18.73 -22.09
N THR A 122 12.11 -19.98 -22.49
CA THR A 122 13.41 -20.59 -22.79
C THR A 122 13.36 -21.32 -24.14
N ASN A 123 14.49 -21.85 -24.59
CA ASN A 123 14.61 -22.69 -25.80
C ASN A 123 14.01 -22.09 -27.09
N PHE A 124 14.41 -20.86 -27.43
CA PHE A 124 13.87 -20.14 -28.60
C PHE A 124 14.36 -20.71 -29.94
N GLN A 125 13.43 -21.02 -30.84
CA GLN A 125 13.70 -21.43 -32.23
C GLN A 125 12.78 -20.67 -33.20
N LYS A 126 13.33 -19.99 -34.21
CA LYS A 126 12.54 -19.25 -35.19
C LYS A 126 12.46 -19.98 -36.52
N TYR A 127 11.27 -20.04 -37.11
CA TYR A 127 11.03 -20.59 -38.44
C TYR A 127 10.47 -19.52 -39.37
N GLU A 128 11.07 -19.38 -40.55
CA GLU A 128 10.62 -18.49 -41.63
C GLU A 128 10.54 -19.28 -42.94
N ALA A 129 9.39 -19.25 -43.62
CA ALA A 129 9.14 -20.03 -44.84
C ALA A 129 9.55 -21.53 -44.70
N GLY A 130 9.32 -22.10 -43.52
CA GLY A 130 9.65 -23.50 -43.21
C GLY A 130 11.07 -23.79 -42.76
N LYS A 131 11.99 -22.84 -42.86
CA LYS A 131 13.40 -23.04 -42.49
C LYS A 131 13.70 -22.42 -41.14
N GLU A 132 14.54 -23.10 -40.36
CA GLU A 132 15.05 -22.57 -39.11
C GLU A 132 16.01 -21.40 -39.40
N VAL A 133 15.80 -20.28 -38.72
CA VAL A 133 16.62 -19.07 -38.83
C VAL A 133 17.14 -18.65 -37.46
N PRO A 134 18.37 -18.11 -37.37
CA PRO A 134 18.92 -17.65 -36.10
C PRO A 134 18.09 -16.49 -35.54
N ILE A 135 17.71 -16.60 -34.26
CA ILE A 135 16.90 -15.60 -33.57
C ILE A 135 17.79 -14.62 -32.80
N ASN A 136 17.58 -13.31 -33.04
CA ASN A 136 18.27 -12.23 -32.32
C ASN A 136 17.33 -11.46 -31.37
N ASP A 137 16.03 -11.40 -31.69
CA ASP A 137 14.95 -10.79 -30.91
C ASP A 137 13.60 -11.38 -31.37
N ILE A 138 12.59 -11.40 -30.48
CA ILE A 138 11.19 -11.71 -30.85
C ILE A 138 10.51 -10.40 -31.26
N LEU A 139 10.07 -10.32 -32.51
CA LEU A 139 9.40 -9.12 -33.00
C LEU A 139 7.96 -9.04 -32.46
N PRO A 140 7.41 -7.83 -32.25
CA PRO A 140 6.02 -7.65 -31.81
C PRO A 140 4.95 -8.32 -32.70
N ASN A 141 5.31 -8.64 -33.94
CA ASN A 141 4.44 -9.24 -34.94
C ASN A 141 4.76 -10.71 -35.21
N ASP A 142 5.67 -11.36 -34.50
CA ASP A 142 5.94 -12.80 -34.69
C ASP A 142 4.78 -13.65 -34.13
N ASN A 143 4.46 -14.75 -34.82
CA ASN A 143 3.58 -15.78 -34.25
C ASN A 143 4.35 -16.60 -33.22
N LEU A 144 3.69 -17.08 -32.17
CA LEU A 144 4.34 -17.82 -31.09
C LEU A 144 3.78 -19.24 -30.96
N ILE A 145 4.66 -20.19 -30.66
CA ILE A 145 4.34 -21.54 -30.18
C ILE A 145 5.06 -21.71 -28.84
N ILE A 146 4.31 -21.98 -27.77
CA ILE A 146 4.79 -22.07 -26.40
C ILE A 146 4.53 -23.49 -25.89
N LYS A 147 5.58 -24.20 -25.49
CA LYS A 147 5.46 -25.45 -24.74
C LYS A 147 5.36 -25.17 -23.25
N GLY A 148 4.31 -25.65 -22.59
CA GLY A 148 4.17 -25.55 -21.15
C GLY A 148 2.73 -25.53 -20.67
N ASN A 149 2.54 -25.38 -19.36
CA ASN A 149 1.21 -25.31 -18.75
C ASN A 149 0.38 -24.15 -19.34
N ASN A 150 -0.87 -24.44 -19.72
CA ASN A 150 -1.78 -23.49 -20.37
C ASN A 150 -2.04 -22.23 -19.52
N LEU A 151 -2.22 -22.40 -18.20
CA LEU A 151 -2.52 -21.32 -17.26
C LEU A 151 -1.32 -20.36 -17.12
N LEU A 152 -0.12 -20.91 -16.89
CA LEU A 152 1.11 -20.13 -16.74
C LEU A 152 1.51 -19.45 -18.05
N SER A 153 1.31 -20.13 -19.19
CA SER A 153 1.55 -19.56 -20.51
C SER A 153 0.66 -18.33 -20.76
N LEU A 154 -0.64 -18.43 -20.48
CA LEU A 154 -1.58 -17.30 -20.61
C LEU A 154 -1.23 -16.15 -19.68
N TYR A 155 -0.84 -16.44 -18.43
CA TYR A 155 -0.44 -15.41 -17.47
C TYR A 155 0.81 -14.66 -17.94
N SER A 156 1.81 -15.36 -18.50
CA SER A 156 3.04 -14.75 -19.04
C SER A 156 2.81 -13.80 -20.21
N LEU A 157 1.69 -13.99 -20.94
CA LEU A 157 1.32 -13.19 -22.11
C LEU A 157 0.48 -11.96 -21.76
N LYS A 158 -0.03 -11.86 -20.52
CA LYS A 158 -0.94 -10.80 -20.04
C LYS A 158 -0.43 -9.42 -20.37
N GLU A 159 0.74 -9.03 -19.89
CA GLU A 159 1.25 -7.64 -20.01
C GLU A 159 1.36 -7.14 -21.46
N LYS A 160 1.75 -8.03 -22.39
CA LYS A 160 2.01 -7.65 -23.79
C LYS A 160 0.74 -7.60 -24.63
N TYR A 161 -0.18 -8.52 -24.39
CA TYR A 161 -1.32 -8.78 -25.26
C TYR A 161 -2.69 -8.44 -24.64
N GLN A 162 -2.73 -7.95 -23.40
CA GLN A 162 -3.96 -7.48 -22.77
C GLN A 162 -4.71 -6.51 -23.69
N SER A 163 -6.01 -6.73 -23.87
CA SER A 163 -6.90 -5.94 -24.76
C SER A 163 -6.56 -5.97 -26.26
N LYS A 164 -5.55 -6.73 -26.71
CA LYS A 164 -5.18 -6.90 -28.14
C LYS A 164 -5.65 -8.23 -28.72
N ILE A 165 -6.04 -9.17 -27.86
CA ILE A 165 -6.47 -10.51 -28.27
C ILE A 165 -7.91 -10.44 -28.80
N LYS A 166 -8.14 -11.05 -29.96
CA LYS A 166 -9.47 -11.11 -30.60
C LYS A 166 -10.26 -12.37 -30.22
N LEU A 167 -9.55 -13.47 -29.96
CA LEU A 167 -10.10 -14.76 -29.59
C LEU A 167 -9.04 -15.56 -28.86
N ILE A 168 -9.45 -16.25 -27.79
CA ILE A 168 -8.68 -17.35 -27.20
C ILE A 168 -9.49 -18.62 -27.40
N TYR A 169 -8.81 -19.66 -27.89
CA TYR A 169 -9.31 -21.01 -28.01
C TYR A 169 -8.41 -21.90 -27.17
N ILE A 170 -9.00 -22.64 -26.25
CA ILE A 170 -8.30 -23.61 -25.40
C ILE A 170 -8.89 -24.97 -25.71
N ASP A 171 -8.02 -25.87 -26.18
CA ASP A 171 -8.33 -27.28 -26.41
C ASP A 171 -7.74 -28.09 -25.25
N PRO A 172 -8.55 -28.64 -24.34
CA PRO A 172 -8.05 -29.55 -23.31
C PRO A 172 -7.46 -30.79 -23.98
N PRO A 173 -6.37 -31.37 -23.45
CA PRO A 173 -5.72 -32.51 -24.08
C PRO A 173 -6.68 -33.72 -24.20
N TYR A 174 -6.87 -34.18 -25.45
CA TYR A 174 -7.58 -35.43 -25.78
C TYR A 174 -6.64 -36.63 -25.55
N ASN A 175 -7.09 -37.66 -24.82
CA ASN A 175 -6.29 -38.86 -24.59
C ASN A 175 -7.05 -40.13 -25.01
N PRO A 176 -6.78 -40.69 -26.21
CA PRO A 176 -7.17 -42.05 -26.54
C PRO A 176 -6.07 -43.01 -26.07
N ASP A 177 -6.44 -44.00 -25.25
CA ASP A 177 -5.60 -45.12 -24.79
C ASP A 177 -4.83 -45.80 -25.94
N SER A 178 -3.66 -45.29 -26.30
CA SER A 178 -2.85 -45.83 -27.39
C SER A 178 -1.39 -45.99 -26.99
N LYS A 179 -0.74 -47.01 -27.56
CA LYS A 179 0.64 -47.45 -27.25
C LYS A 179 1.74 -46.42 -27.53
N SER A 180 1.40 -45.19 -27.96
CA SER A 180 2.31 -44.03 -28.01
C SER A 180 2.41 -43.27 -26.69
N ASN A 181 1.79 -43.79 -25.63
CA ASN A 181 1.79 -43.19 -24.30
C ASN A 181 3.16 -43.37 -23.61
N THR A 182 4.04 -42.38 -23.72
CA THR A 182 5.32 -42.31 -22.99
C THR A 182 5.21 -41.59 -21.63
N PHE A 183 4.02 -41.08 -21.27
CA PHE A 183 3.79 -40.33 -20.03
C PHE A 183 2.77 -41.04 -19.13
N VAL A 184 3.19 -41.49 -17.95
CA VAL A 184 2.36 -42.32 -17.05
C VAL A 184 1.56 -41.50 -16.01
N TYR A 185 1.78 -40.18 -15.87
CA TYR A 185 1.28 -39.51 -14.65
C TYR A 185 0.71 -38.08 -14.75
N ASN A 186 0.43 -37.57 -15.95
CA ASN A 186 -0.29 -36.31 -16.12
C ASN A 186 -1.64 -36.49 -16.84
N ASN A 187 -2.44 -37.45 -16.37
CA ASN A 187 -3.84 -37.61 -16.76
C ASN A 187 -4.77 -36.58 -16.09
N VAL A 188 -4.28 -35.35 -15.86
CA VAL A 188 -5.14 -34.25 -15.45
C VAL A 188 -5.66 -33.65 -16.76
N ALA A 189 -6.77 -34.22 -17.26
CA ALA A 189 -7.68 -33.43 -18.06
C ALA A 189 -8.00 -32.15 -17.27
N ILE A 190 -8.35 -31.05 -17.95
CA ILE A 190 -8.93 -29.89 -17.24
C ILE A 190 -10.18 -30.44 -16.52
N ASP A 191 -10.04 -30.77 -15.24
CA ASP A 191 -11.14 -31.27 -14.43
C ASP A 191 -12.07 -30.10 -14.10
N GLU A 192 -13.22 -30.36 -13.47
CA GLU A 192 -14.16 -29.28 -13.12
C GLU A 192 -13.49 -28.18 -12.26
N LYS A 193 -12.44 -28.52 -11.49
CA LYS A 193 -11.70 -27.59 -10.62
C LYS A 193 -10.71 -26.74 -11.42
N GLU A 194 -9.96 -27.32 -12.34
CA GLU A 194 -9.06 -26.58 -13.24
C GLU A 194 -9.85 -25.72 -14.22
N LEU A 195 -11.00 -26.18 -14.70
CA LEU A 195 -11.89 -25.40 -15.55
C LEU A 195 -12.40 -24.14 -14.83
N ALA A 196 -12.78 -24.28 -13.55
CA ALA A 196 -13.21 -23.15 -12.71
C ALA A 196 -12.06 -22.15 -12.48
N LYS A 197 -10.86 -22.63 -12.13
CA LYS A 197 -9.66 -21.78 -11.97
C LYS A 197 -9.29 -21.06 -13.25
N LEU A 198 -9.34 -21.76 -14.38
CA LEU A 198 -9.05 -21.20 -15.69
C LEU A 198 -10.07 -20.12 -16.09
N LYS A 199 -11.37 -20.35 -15.84
CA LYS A 199 -12.40 -19.32 -16.07
C LYS A 199 -12.18 -18.07 -15.22
N ILE A 200 -11.95 -18.23 -13.92
CA ILE A 200 -11.67 -17.10 -13.01
C ILE A 200 -10.45 -16.31 -13.49
N LEU A 201 -9.39 -17.02 -13.92
CA LEU A 201 -8.21 -16.36 -14.43
C LEU A 201 -8.51 -15.60 -15.74
N LEU A 202 -9.25 -16.22 -16.66
CA LEU A 202 -9.63 -15.57 -17.91
C LEU A 202 -10.48 -14.31 -17.66
N GLU A 203 -11.37 -14.32 -16.67
CA GLU A 203 -12.14 -13.13 -16.24
C GLU A 203 -11.24 -12.03 -15.67
N GLU A 204 -10.22 -12.41 -14.90
CA GLU A 204 -9.25 -11.46 -14.34
C GLU A 204 -8.36 -10.83 -15.44
N ILE A 205 -7.86 -11.65 -16.36
CA ILE A 205 -6.95 -11.24 -17.43
C ILE A 205 -7.71 -10.43 -18.51
N PHE A 206 -8.90 -10.87 -18.90
CA PHE A 206 -9.68 -10.33 -20.01
C PHE A 206 -10.93 -9.60 -19.55
N ARG A 207 -10.76 -8.54 -18.74
CA ARG A 207 -11.87 -7.66 -18.34
C ARG A 207 -12.51 -7.00 -19.57
N GLY A 208 -13.84 -7.01 -19.66
CA GLY A 208 -14.59 -6.51 -20.82
C GLY A 208 -14.65 -7.48 -22.01
N TYR A 209 -14.47 -8.79 -21.75
CA TYR A 209 -14.66 -9.88 -22.71
C TYR A 209 -15.73 -10.84 -22.17
N GLU A 210 -16.50 -11.45 -23.06
CA GLU A 210 -17.40 -12.57 -22.79
C GLU A 210 -16.63 -13.89 -22.86
N ILE A 211 -16.89 -14.78 -21.91
CA ILE A 211 -16.28 -16.11 -21.83
C ILE A 211 -17.38 -17.15 -22.02
N HIS A 212 -17.28 -17.93 -23.10
CA HIS A 212 -18.24 -18.97 -23.45
C HIS A 212 -17.56 -20.33 -23.38
N CYS A 213 -18.10 -21.24 -22.58
CA CYS A 213 -17.63 -22.61 -22.49
C CYS A 213 -18.60 -23.52 -23.26
N ILE A 214 -18.13 -24.18 -24.30
CA ILE A 214 -18.91 -25.07 -25.16
C ILE A 214 -18.44 -26.50 -24.95
N THR A 215 -19.36 -27.42 -24.71
CA THR A 215 -19.05 -28.85 -24.65
C THR A 215 -18.85 -29.39 -26.07
N ILE A 216 -17.72 -30.06 -26.32
CA ILE A 216 -17.43 -30.75 -27.57
C ILE A 216 -17.83 -32.22 -27.42
N VAL A 217 -18.49 -32.77 -28.44
CA VAL A 217 -18.92 -34.17 -28.47
C VAL A 217 -18.23 -34.86 -29.64
N HIS A 218 -17.07 -35.49 -29.42
CA HIS A 218 -16.38 -36.25 -30.46
C HIS A 218 -16.98 -37.64 -30.72
N MET A 219 -17.72 -38.22 -29.76
CA MET A 219 -18.45 -39.48 -29.92
C MET A 219 -19.91 -39.34 -29.46
N PRO A 220 -20.88 -39.20 -30.38
CA PRO A 220 -22.30 -39.10 -30.04
C PRO A 220 -22.87 -40.32 -29.29
N GLN A 221 -22.14 -41.44 -29.27
CA GLN A 221 -22.56 -42.68 -28.60
C GLN A 221 -21.87 -42.95 -27.25
N GLY A 222 -20.88 -42.14 -26.85
CA GLY A 222 -20.20 -42.21 -25.54
C GLY A 222 -19.52 -43.55 -25.20
N THR A 223 -18.56 -43.52 -24.27
CA THR A 223 -18.09 -44.74 -23.61
C THR A 223 -19.04 -45.03 -22.43
N GLN A 224 -19.75 -46.16 -22.46
CA GLN A 224 -20.63 -46.54 -21.35
C GLN A 224 -19.80 -46.84 -20.10
N SER A 225 -19.95 -46.02 -19.06
CA SER A 225 -19.72 -46.45 -17.68
C SER A 225 -21.06 -46.68 -16.98
N VAL A 226 -21.03 -47.39 -15.85
CA VAL A 226 -22.11 -48.23 -15.28
C VAL A 226 -23.49 -47.54 -15.15
N ASN A 227 -23.62 -46.21 -15.22
CA ASN A 227 -24.93 -45.53 -15.19
C ASN A 227 -25.10 -44.26 -16.06
N PHE A 228 -24.03 -43.63 -16.60
CA PHE A 228 -24.16 -42.37 -17.37
C PHE A 228 -23.10 -42.26 -18.48
N ALA A 229 -23.45 -41.61 -19.58
CA ALA A 229 -22.50 -41.21 -20.61
C ALA A 229 -21.74 -39.96 -20.14
N TYR A 230 -20.42 -40.04 -20.07
CA TYR A 230 -19.56 -38.90 -19.71
C TYR A 230 -19.04 -38.21 -20.97
N ILE A 231 -19.09 -36.87 -20.99
CA ILE A 231 -18.47 -36.03 -22.01
C ILE A 231 -17.38 -35.22 -21.32
N HIS A 232 -16.13 -35.33 -21.78
CA HIS A 232 -14.95 -34.77 -21.09
C HIS A 232 -14.30 -33.59 -21.84
N GLU A 233 -14.92 -33.08 -22.91
CA GLU A 233 -14.29 -32.09 -23.78
C GLU A 233 -15.04 -30.75 -23.75
N TYR A 234 -14.28 -29.69 -23.52
CA TYR A 234 -14.79 -28.33 -23.41
C TYR A 234 -13.90 -27.39 -24.23
N ALA A 235 -14.48 -26.59 -25.12
CA ALA A 235 -13.81 -25.46 -25.72
C ALA A 235 -14.21 -24.17 -24.99
N ILE A 236 -13.22 -23.37 -24.60
CA ILE A 236 -13.45 -22.05 -24.02
C ILE A 236 -13.16 -20.98 -25.07
N PHE A 237 -14.13 -20.12 -25.33
CA PHE A 237 -14.06 -18.98 -26.22
C PHE A 237 -14.05 -17.69 -25.40
N VAL A 238 -13.02 -16.87 -25.53
CA VAL A 238 -12.94 -15.54 -24.90
C VAL A 238 -13.01 -14.48 -26.00
N ILE A 239 -14.06 -13.66 -25.99
CA ILE A 239 -14.43 -12.76 -27.11
C ILE A 239 -14.74 -11.36 -26.55
N PRO A 240 -14.33 -10.24 -27.19
CA PRO A 240 -14.63 -8.90 -26.68
C PRO A 240 -16.13 -8.65 -26.46
N GLU A 241 -16.49 -7.97 -25.38
CA GLU A 241 -17.88 -7.79 -24.95
C GLU A 241 -18.71 -6.98 -25.98
N GLY A 242 -19.81 -7.58 -26.44
CA GLY A 242 -20.60 -7.08 -27.55
C GLY A 242 -22.05 -6.83 -27.18
N LYS A 243 -22.49 -5.56 -27.10
CA LYS A 243 -23.93 -5.22 -27.11
C LYS A 243 -24.65 -5.97 -28.25
N LYS A 244 -25.71 -6.71 -27.87
CA LYS A 244 -26.43 -7.72 -28.66
C LYS A 244 -26.88 -7.26 -30.05
N ASN A 245 -26.78 -8.19 -31.01
CA ASN A 245 -27.16 -8.01 -32.43
C ASN A 245 -28.69 -8.11 -32.66
N LEU A 246 -29.23 -7.27 -33.55
CA LEU A 246 -30.61 -7.32 -34.07
C LEU A 246 -30.67 -8.23 -35.30
N ARG A 247 -30.98 -9.51 -35.12
CA ARG A 247 -31.41 -10.34 -36.25
C ARG A 247 -32.91 -10.25 -36.43
N ARG A 248 -33.36 -10.59 -37.62
CA ARG A 248 -34.74 -11.03 -37.84
C ARG A 248 -34.95 -12.30 -37.00
N GLY A 249 -35.90 -12.27 -36.05
CA GLY A 249 -36.21 -13.44 -35.24
C GLY A 249 -37.05 -14.45 -36.03
N ASP A 250 -36.92 -15.73 -35.71
CA ASP A 250 -37.74 -16.80 -36.32
C ASP A 250 -39.19 -16.79 -35.81
N ASN A 251 -39.48 -16.00 -34.79
CA ASN A 251 -40.79 -15.91 -34.15
C ASN A 251 -41.82 -15.17 -35.03
N LEU A 252 -43.09 -15.53 -34.85
CA LEU A 252 -44.22 -14.98 -35.61
C LEU A 252 -44.63 -13.61 -35.08
N ARG A 253 -45.30 -12.81 -35.92
CA ARG A 253 -45.90 -11.52 -35.53
C ARG A 253 -46.80 -11.64 -34.28
N SER A 254 -47.53 -12.75 -34.13
CA SER A 254 -48.40 -13.03 -32.99
C SER A 254 -47.69 -13.03 -31.64
N ASP A 255 -46.37 -13.27 -31.62
CA ASP A 255 -45.60 -13.45 -30.38
C ASP A 255 -45.24 -12.12 -29.69
N ALA A 256 -45.32 -10.99 -30.40
CA ALA A 256 -45.11 -9.65 -29.82
C ALA A 256 -45.66 -8.54 -30.75
N LYS A 257 -46.83 -8.00 -30.42
CA LYS A 257 -47.55 -7.02 -31.25
C LYS A 257 -46.76 -5.72 -31.50
N ASN A 258 -45.93 -5.28 -30.56
CA ASN A 258 -45.15 -4.04 -30.64
C ASN A 258 -43.85 -4.14 -31.47
N CYS A 259 -43.58 -5.30 -32.08
CA CYS A 259 -42.36 -5.58 -32.84
C CYS A 259 -42.58 -5.71 -34.36
N PHE A 260 -43.79 -5.42 -34.85
CA PHE A 260 -44.13 -5.43 -36.27
C PHE A 260 -44.38 -4.01 -36.79
N TYR A 261 -43.33 -3.40 -37.31
CA TYR A 261 -43.35 -2.06 -37.88
C TYR A 261 -42.33 -1.96 -39.04
N PRO A 262 -42.51 -1.02 -39.97
CA PRO A 262 -41.62 -0.85 -41.09
C PRO A 262 -40.39 0.01 -40.76
N ILE A 263 -39.25 -0.33 -41.35
CA ILE A 263 -38.04 0.51 -41.36
C ILE A 263 -38.05 1.31 -42.66
N ILE A 264 -37.91 2.63 -42.57
CA ILE A 264 -38.04 3.55 -43.70
C ILE A 264 -36.66 3.88 -44.25
N VAL A 265 -36.47 3.66 -45.55
CA VAL A 265 -35.22 3.88 -46.28
C VAL A 265 -35.42 4.89 -47.42
N GLU A 266 -34.51 5.84 -47.51
CA GLU A 266 -34.44 6.84 -48.57
C GLU A 266 -32.96 7.05 -48.95
N ASN A 267 -32.63 7.09 -50.24
CA ASN A 267 -31.25 7.24 -50.74
C ASN A 267 -30.25 6.24 -50.10
N ASP A 268 -30.60 4.94 -50.06
CA ASP A 268 -29.78 3.87 -49.45
C ASP A 268 -29.48 4.04 -47.95
N LYS A 269 -30.19 4.94 -47.23
CA LYS A 269 -30.01 5.19 -45.80
C LYS A 269 -31.30 4.96 -45.01
N VAL A 270 -31.17 4.41 -43.81
CA VAL A 270 -32.29 4.28 -42.86
C VAL A 270 -32.60 5.67 -42.29
N ILE A 271 -33.74 6.23 -42.67
CA ILE A 271 -34.16 7.58 -42.26
C ILE A 271 -35.07 7.57 -41.04
N GLY A 272 -35.71 6.44 -40.71
CA GLY A 272 -36.56 6.32 -39.53
C GLY A 272 -37.36 5.02 -39.49
N PHE A 273 -38.33 4.97 -38.58
CA PHE A 273 -39.19 3.81 -38.34
C PHE A 273 -40.66 4.25 -38.39
N GLY A 274 -41.52 3.44 -39.01
CA GLY A 274 -42.95 3.68 -39.06
C GLY A 274 -43.68 3.18 -37.81
N GLU A 275 -44.97 3.44 -37.72
CA GLU A 275 -45.80 2.95 -36.60
C GLU A 275 -45.99 1.43 -36.61
N VAL A 276 -46.35 0.88 -35.45
CA VAL A 276 -46.75 -0.53 -35.33
C VAL A 276 -48.06 -0.74 -36.07
N LEU A 277 -48.11 -1.74 -36.97
CA LEU A 277 -49.33 -2.05 -37.70
C LEU A 277 -50.29 -2.86 -36.82
N SER A 278 -51.58 -2.55 -36.89
CA SER A 278 -52.64 -3.36 -36.27
C SER A 278 -52.69 -4.76 -36.87
N ASP A 279 -53.13 -5.74 -36.10
CA ASP A 279 -53.16 -7.15 -36.50
C ASP A 279 -53.98 -7.39 -37.79
N ASP A 280 -54.92 -6.50 -38.13
CA ASP A 280 -55.74 -6.56 -39.35
C ASP A 280 -55.07 -5.99 -40.61
N GLU A 281 -53.90 -5.34 -40.47
CA GLU A 281 -53.16 -4.73 -41.57
C GLU A 281 -51.95 -5.58 -41.97
N HIS A 282 -52.00 -6.12 -43.20
CA HIS A 282 -50.97 -6.98 -43.79
C HIS A 282 -50.30 -6.31 -44.99
N PRO A 283 -49.00 -5.97 -44.92
CA PRO A 283 -48.27 -5.40 -46.05
C PRO A 283 -48.21 -6.37 -47.23
N LYS A 284 -48.28 -5.84 -48.47
CA LYS A 284 -48.26 -6.63 -49.71
C LYS A 284 -46.94 -7.36 -49.99
N GLY A 285 -45.88 -7.07 -49.22
CA GLY A 285 -44.56 -7.68 -49.35
C GLY A 285 -43.58 -7.07 -48.35
N SER A 286 -42.38 -7.66 -48.28
CA SER A 286 -41.32 -7.23 -47.35
C SER A 286 -40.80 -5.81 -47.61
N VAL A 287 -40.97 -5.29 -48.82
CA VAL A 287 -40.61 -3.91 -49.19
C VAL A 287 -41.79 -3.27 -49.92
N VAL A 288 -42.24 -2.11 -49.44
CA VAL A 288 -43.30 -1.32 -50.05
C VAL A 288 -42.76 0.07 -50.38
N GLU A 289 -42.79 0.46 -51.65
CA GLU A 289 -42.36 1.79 -52.09
C GLU A 289 -43.53 2.77 -52.08
N LYS A 290 -43.35 3.95 -51.46
CA LYS A 290 -44.30 5.07 -51.45
C LYS A 290 -43.52 6.38 -51.47
N ASP A 291 -43.85 7.27 -52.42
CA ASP A 291 -43.31 8.64 -52.50
C ASP A 291 -41.76 8.72 -52.44
N GLY A 292 -41.07 7.82 -53.15
CA GLY A 292 -39.60 7.77 -53.18
C GLY A 292 -38.93 7.17 -51.93
N LYS A 293 -39.72 6.66 -50.98
CA LYS A 293 -39.26 5.98 -49.75
C LYS A 293 -39.65 4.51 -49.76
N PHE A 294 -38.75 3.68 -49.24
CA PHE A 294 -38.94 2.23 -49.13
C PHE A 294 -39.26 1.85 -47.69
N TRP A 295 -40.41 1.22 -47.49
CA TRP A 295 -40.90 0.74 -46.20
C TRP A 295 -40.64 -0.75 -46.09
N ILE A 296 -39.73 -1.14 -45.20
CA ILE A 296 -39.24 -2.52 -45.10
C ILE A 296 -39.84 -3.19 -43.88
N TYR A 297 -40.65 -4.22 -44.11
CA TYR A 297 -41.35 -5.00 -43.09
C TYR A 297 -40.63 -6.31 -42.79
N PRO A 298 -40.76 -6.87 -41.56
CA PRO A 298 -40.19 -8.17 -41.22
C PRO A 298 -41.03 -9.32 -41.81
N ILE A 299 -41.16 -9.39 -43.16
CA ILE A 299 -41.82 -10.48 -43.92
C ILE A 299 -40.79 -11.35 -44.66
N ASP A 300 -40.83 -12.68 -44.47
CA ASP A 300 -39.77 -13.60 -44.93
C ASP A 300 -39.93 -13.99 -46.41
N SER A 301 -38.99 -14.77 -46.94
CA SER A 301 -39.03 -15.20 -48.35
C SER A 301 -40.26 -16.06 -48.69
N ASN A 302 -40.95 -16.60 -47.68
CA ASN A 302 -42.17 -17.38 -47.82
C ASN A 302 -43.42 -16.52 -47.56
N ASN A 303 -43.30 -15.19 -47.51
CA ASN A 303 -44.35 -14.24 -47.14
C ASN A 303 -44.94 -14.41 -45.73
N ILE A 304 -44.19 -15.03 -44.81
CA ILE A 304 -44.63 -15.15 -43.41
C ILE A 304 -44.25 -13.88 -42.64
N GLU A 305 -45.23 -13.31 -41.93
CA GLU A 305 -45.03 -12.17 -41.05
C GLU A 305 -44.26 -12.58 -39.78
N ARG A 306 -42.98 -12.22 -39.74
CA ARG A 306 -42.09 -12.39 -38.58
C ARG A 306 -42.10 -11.12 -37.74
N LYS A 307 -41.24 -11.04 -36.74
CA LYS A 307 -41.05 -9.83 -35.92
C LYS A 307 -39.62 -9.31 -35.96
N TRP A 308 -39.45 -8.01 -35.70
CA TRP A 308 -38.15 -7.49 -35.31
C TRP A 308 -37.82 -7.91 -33.88
N ASN A 309 -36.54 -8.08 -33.56
CA ASN A 309 -36.13 -8.40 -32.19
C ASN A 309 -36.24 -7.21 -31.22
N TYR A 310 -36.50 -6.00 -31.72
CA TYR A 310 -36.63 -4.78 -30.93
C TYR A 310 -38.03 -4.19 -31.10
N ALA A 311 -38.65 -3.82 -29.98
CA ALA A 311 -39.94 -3.14 -29.98
C ALA A 311 -39.81 -1.73 -30.55
N ARG A 312 -40.90 -1.21 -31.14
CA ARG A 312 -40.96 0.13 -31.75
C ARG A 312 -40.47 1.27 -30.84
N GLN A 313 -40.63 1.10 -29.53
CA GLN A 313 -40.28 2.08 -28.50
C GLN A 313 -38.76 2.23 -28.33
N ASN A 314 -37.99 1.15 -28.55
CA ASN A 314 -36.55 1.09 -28.26
C ASN A 314 -35.68 1.04 -29.53
N VAL A 315 -36.30 0.94 -30.71
CA VAL A 315 -35.56 0.77 -31.97
C VAL A 315 -34.76 2.03 -32.39
N GLU A 316 -35.14 3.21 -31.91
CA GLU A 316 -34.41 4.45 -32.21
C GLU A 316 -32.96 4.40 -31.67
N GLU A 317 -32.72 3.73 -30.55
CA GLU A 317 -31.38 3.62 -29.94
C GLU A 317 -30.38 2.86 -30.82
N VAL A 318 -30.87 1.98 -31.70
CA VAL A 318 -30.06 1.13 -32.57
C VAL A 318 -29.97 1.64 -34.01
N LYS A 319 -30.63 2.75 -34.34
CA LYS A 319 -30.66 3.34 -35.70
C LYS A 319 -29.27 3.52 -36.32
N LYS A 320 -28.29 3.94 -35.52
CA LYS A 320 -26.89 4.16 -35.94
C LYS A 320 -26.14 2.89 -36.37
N PHE A 321 -26.65 1.72 -36.02
CA PHE A 321 -26.05 0.42 -36.38
C PHE A 321 -26.75 -0.24 -37.56
N LEU A 322 -27.83 0.35 -38.09
CA LEU A 322 -28.60 -0.18 -39.20
C LEU A 322 -28.09 0.36 -40.54
N ARG A 323 -28.00 -0.50 -41.54
CA ARG A 323 -27.73 -0.12 -42.93
C ARG A 323 -28.74 -0.79 -43.86
N ALA A 324 -29.21 -0.04 -44.84
CA ALA A 324 -29.99 -0.60 -45.93
C ALA A 324 -29.04 -1.15 -46.99
N ARG A 325 -29.18 -2.43 -47.35
CA ARG A 325 -28.44 -3.07 -48.44
C ARG A 325 -29.40 -3.39 -49.59
N LYS A 326 -29.05 -2.96 -50.80
CA LYS A 326 -29.71 -3.43 -52.02
C LYS A 326 -29.32 -4.88 -52.31
N THR A 327 -30.31 -5.74 -52.44
CA THR A 327 -30.16 -7.12 -52.91
C THR A 327 -30.02 -7.16 -54.43
N ARG A 328 -29.60 -8.32 -54.98
CA ARG A 328 -29.40 -8.51 -56.43
C ARG A 328 -30.65 -8.21 -57.28
N ASN A 329 -31.84 -8.24 -56.66
CA ASN A 329 -33.11 -8.02 -57.33
C ASN A 329 -33.61 -6.56 -57.22
N GLY A 330 -32.81 -5.64 -56.67
CA GLY A 330 -33.18 -4.22 -56.50
C GLY A 330 -33.98 -3.92 -55.23
N CYS A 331 -34.39 -4.92 -54.46
CA CYS A 331 -35.08 -4.75 -53.17
C CYS A 331 -34.10 -4.41 -52.04
N TYR A 332 -34.57 -3.70 -51.02
CA TYR A 332 -33.79 -3.39 -49.83
C TYR A 332 -33.94 -4.44 -48.72
N GLU A 333 -32.83 -4.74 -48.07
CA GLU A 333 -32.75 -5.52 -46.84
C GLU A 333 -32.07 -4.68 -45.76
N ILE A 334 -32.45 -4.84 -44.50
CA ILE A 334 -31.83 -4.15 -43.38
C ILE A 334 -30.80 -5.06 -42.71
N GLU A 335 -29.55 -4.61 -42.70
CA GLU A 335 -28.43 -5.23 -41.99
C GLU A 335 -28.13 -4.44 -40.71
N ILE A 336 -27.71 -5.11 -39.64
CA ILE A 336 -27.17 -4.48 -38.43
C ILE A 336 -25.72 -4.90 -38.21
N GLY A 337 -24.85 -3.96 -37.85
CA GLY A 337 -23.45 -4.26 -37.53
C GLY A 337 -22.77 -3.11 -36.78
N LYS A 338 -21.80 -3.44 -35.90
CA LYS A 338 -20.90 -2.44 -35.30
C LYS A 338 -19.88 -1.93 -36.31
N ASP A 339 -19.34 -2.84 -37.12
CA ASP A 339 -18.45 -2.59 -38.25
C ASP A 339 -18.93 -3.49 -39.42
N PHE A 340 -19.19 -2.93 -40.61
CA PHE A 340 -19.74 -3.69 -41.75
C PHE A 340 -18.69 -4.52 -42.51
N GLU A 341 -17.55 -4.82 -41.88
CA GLU A 341 -16.49 -5.64 -42.48
C GLU A 341 -16.77 -7.15 -42.28
N THR A 342 -16.69 -7.92 -43.36
CA THR A 342 -16.88 -9.37 -43.35
C THR A 342 -15.61 -10.11 -42.91
N TYR A 343 -15.67 -10.89 -41.83
CA TYR A 343 -14.63 -11.86 -41.46
C TYR A 343 -14.50 -12.93 -42.57
N ARG A 344 -13.34 -13.00 -43.24
CA ARG A 344 -13.06 -14.00 -44.29
C ARG A 344 -12.74 -15.38 -43.66
N THR A 345 -13.23 -16.45 -44.29
CA THR A 345 -13.00 -17.85 -43.90
C THR A 345 -11.64 -18.42 -44.32
N GLN A 346 -10.88 -17.74 -45.18
CA GLN A 346 -9.48 -18.07 -45.53
C GLN A 346 -8.62 -16.80 -45.39
N ASP A 347 -7.53 -16.86 -44.62
CA ASP A 347 -6.60 -15.74 -44.44
C ASP A 347 -5.23 -15.90 -45.14
N GLY A 348 -4.98 -17.06 -45.77
CA GLY A 348 -3.74 -17.32 -46.52
C GLY A 348 -2.46 -17.21 -45.68
N GLY A 349 -2.51 -17.62 -44.41
CA GLY A 349 -1.36 -17.63 -43.50
C GLY A 349 -1.05 -16.28 -42.84
N ASN A 350 -1.93 -15.30 -42.97
CA ASN A 350 -1.72 -13.94 -42.44
C ASN A 350 -2.27 -13.74 -41.02
N ARG A 351 -2.91 -14.77 -40.43
CA ARG A 351 -3.41 -14.68 -39.05
C ARG A 351 -2.26 -14.56 -38.06
N LYS A 352 -2.43 -13.65 -37.10
CA LYS A 352 -1.58 -13.61 -35.90
C LYS A 352 -2.10 -14.61 -34.88
N PHE A 353 -1.25 -15.52 -34.44
CA PHE A 353 -1.60 -16.56 -33.48
C PHE A 353 -0.52 -16.76 -32.43
N ILE A 354 -0.97 -17.21 -31.25
CA ILE A 354 -0.14 -17.75 -30.19
C ILE A 354 -0.74 -19.11 -29.85
N ILE A 355 0.06 -20.17 -29.95
CA ILE A 355 -0.33 -21.54 -29.60
C ILE A 355 0.38 -21.88 -28.30
N CYS A 356 -0.37 -22.33 -27.30
CA CYS A 356 0.19 -22.91 -26.08
C CYS A 356 -0.18 -24.39 -26.07
N GLU A 357 0.78 -25.26 -25.82
CA GLU A 357 0.55 -26.70 -25.78
C GLU A 357 1.43 -27.33 -24.69
N GLN A 358 0.81 -28.18 -23.88
CA GLN A 358 1.47 -28.78 -22.71
C GLN A 358 2.13 -30.11 -23.06
N MET A 359 1.63 -30.81 -24.07
CA MET A 359 2.08 -32.16 -24.41
C MET A 359 3.28 -32.16 -25.34
N ASP A 360 4.14 -33.18 -25.21
CA ASP A 360 5.36 -33.34 -26.02
C ASP A 360 5.11 -33.50 -27.52
N TYR A 361 3.88 -33.86 -27.93
CA TYR A 361 3.53 -33.85 -29.35
C TYR A 361 3.58 -32.45 -29.97
N ILE A 362 3.71 -31.39 -29.17
CA ILE A 362 4.00 -30.05 -29.68
C ILE A 362 5.22 -30.07 -30.60
N GLU A 363 6.23 -30.89 -30.27
CA GLU A 363 7.47 -31.00 -31.02
C GLU A 363 7.29 -31.76 -32.33
N THR A 364 6.54 -32.86 -32.29
CA THR A 364 6.43 -33.82 -33.40
C THR A 364 5.24 -33.60 -34.32
N VAL A 365 4.17 -32.96 -33.81
CA VAL A 365 2.90 -32.74 -34.53
C VAL A 365 2.63 -31.26 -34.72
N THR A 366 2.48 -30.48 -33.65
CA THR A 366 2.02 -29.08 -33.74
C THR A 366 3.04 -28.21 -34.46
N LYS A 367 4.30 -28.23 -34.01
CA LYS A 367 5.41 -27.49 -34.61
C LYS A 367 5.63 -27.88 -36.07
N GLU A 368 5.68 -29.17 -36.37
CA GLU A 368 5.88 -29.70 -37.72
C GLU A 368 4.72 -29.39 -38.67
N ARG A 369 3.47 -29.40 -38.18
CA ARG A 369 2.29 -29.04 -38.98
C ARG A 369 2.33 -27.56 -39.37
N ILE A 370 2.60 -26.67 -38.42
CA ILE A 370 2.72 -25.23 -38.71
C ILE A 370 3.92 -24.96 -39.62
N ARG A 371 5.05 -25.65 -39.42
CA ARG A 371 6.21 -25.55 -40.32
C ARG A 371 5.83 -25.88 -41.76
N LYS A 372 5.14 -27.01 -42.00
CA LYS A 372 4.66 -27.40 -43.34
C LYS A 372 3.69 -26.40 -43.95
N VAL A 373 2.82 -25.77 -43.15
CA VAL A 373 1.91 -24.72 -43.63
C VAL A 373 2.72 -23.50 -44.10
N CYS A 374 3.75 -23.09 -43.35
CA CYS A 374 4.65 -22.01 -43.76
C CYS A 374 5.47 -22.35 -45.01
N GLU A 375 5.79 -23.64 -45.23
CA GLU A 375 6.46 -24.12 -46.46
C GLU A 375 5.55 -24.03 -47.69
N ILE A 376 4.29 -24.48 -47.57
CA ILE A 376 3.35 -24.59 -48.71
C ILE A 376 3.02 -23.22 -49.31
N ASP A 377 2.80 -22.20 -48.48
CA ASP A 377 2.42 -20.87 -48.94
C ASP A 377 3.64 -19.94 -49.17
N ASN A 378 4.86 -20.42 -48.87
CA ASN A 378 6.11 -19.66 -48.86
C ASN A 378 5.98 -18.30 -48.14
N LYS A 379 5.10 -18.26 -47.14
CA LYS A 379 4.64 -17.10 -46.40
C LYS A 379 4.40 -17.50 -44.94
N GLY A 380 4.81 -16.63 -44.03
CA GLY A 380 4.61 -16.82 -42.59
C GLY A 380 5.90 -17.13 -41.82
N SER A 381 5.90 -16.74 -40.55
CA SER A 381 6.96 -16.99 -39.59
C SER A 381 6.35 -17.32 -38.23
N PHE A 382 7.06 -18.12 -37.43
CA PHE A 382 6.73 -18.32 -36.02
C PHE A 382 8.00 -18.55 -35.18
N VAL A 383 7.89 -18.31 -33.88
CA VAL A 383 8.91 -18.59 -32.88
C VAL A 383 8.37 -19.65 -31.93
N TYR A 384 9.11 -20.74 -31.76
CA TYR A 384 8.92 -21.75 -30.74
C TYR A 384 9.70 -21.38 -29.47
N CYS A 385 9.13 -21.63 -28.29
CA CYS A 385 9.76 -21.43 -26.98
C CYS A 385 9.08 -22.30 -25.91
N GLU A 386 9.70 -22.44 -24.74
CA GLU A 386 9.26 -23.32 -23.65
C GLU A 386 9.22 -22.59 -22.31
N LEU A 387 8.26 -22.90 -21.44
CA LEU A 387 8.24 -22.40 -20.06
C LEU A 387 9.38 -23.02 -19.23
N ALA A 388 10.03 -22.21 -18.40
CA ALA A 388 11.07 -22.63 -17.48
C ALA A 388 10.56 -23.70 -16.50
N GLU A 389 11.18 -24.88 -16.55
CA GLU A 389 10.86 -26.01 -15.68
C GLU A 389 11.41 -25.79 -14.25
N PHE A 390 10.63 -26.21 -13.24
CA PHE A 390 11.10 -26.30 -11.85
C PHE A 390 10.98 -27.74 -11.33
N ASN A 391 9.92 -28.10 -10.60
CA ASN A 391 9.72 -29.48 -10.16
C ASN A 391 9.62 -30.45 -11.35
N GLN A 392 9.23 -29.97 -12.53
CA GLN A 392 9.25 -30.75 -13.77
C GLN A 392 10.66 -31.26 -14.12
N GLY A 393 11.72 -30.49 -13.83
CA GLY A 393 13.10 -30.92 -14.01
C GLY A 393 13.45 -32.12 -13.12
N PHE A 394 12.96 -32.16 -11.88
CA PHE A 394 13.11 -33.34 -11.01
C PHE A 394 12.31 -34.54 -11.51
N ILE A 395 11.11 -34.32 -12.05
CA ILE A 395 10.33 -35.41 -12.66
C ILE A 395 11.09 -36.01 -13.84
N ASN A 396 11.64 -35.19 -14.72
CA ASN A 396 12.44 -35.63 -15.85
C ASN A 396 13.66 -36.43 -15.37
N GLN A 397 14.39 -35.94 -14.36
CA GLN A 397 15.51 -36.67 -13.75
C GLN A 397 15.10 -38.01 -13.10
N ILE A 398 13.96 -38.04 -12.40
CA ILE A 398 13.43 -39.27 -11.79
C ILE A 398 13.08 -40.30 -12.86
N GLN A 399 12.48 -39.86 -13.97
CA GLN A 399 12.10 -40.73 -15.09
C GLN A 399 13.32 -41.25 -15.88
N GLU A 400 14.36 -40.42 -16.03
CA GLU A 400 15.62 -40.79 -16.70
C GLU A 400 16.56 -41.63 -15.83
N ALA A 401 16.34 -41.65 -14.51
CA ALA A 401 17.16 -42.42 -13.56
C ALA A 401 17.11 -43.92 -13.89
N LYS A 402 18.27 -44.59 -13.73
CA LYS A 402 18.43 -46.01 -14.10
C LYS A 402 18.49 -46.96 -12.92
N ASN A 403 18.64 -46.45 -11.71
CA ASN A 403 18.82 -47.24 -10.50
C ASN A 403 18.41 -46.46 -9.23
N THR A 404 18.13 -47.19 -8.14
CA THR A 404 17.68 -46.62 -6.85
C THR A 404 18.69 -45.66 -6.23
N VAL A 405 20.00 -45.83 -6.52
CA VAL A 405 21.04 -44.94 -6.01
C VAL A 405 20.95 -43.54 -6.64
N GLU A 406 20.63 -43.46 -7.93
CA GLU A 406 20.35 -42.20 -8.62
C GLU A 406 19.07 -41.55 -8.08
N LEU A 407 18.00 -42.32 -7.87
CA LEU A 407 16.77 -41.81 -7.25
C LEU A 407 17.01 -41.23 -5.85
N TRP A 408 17.82 -41.89 -5.03
CA TRP A 408 18.17 -41.37 -3.71
C TRP A 408 19.00 -40.09 -3.79
N LYS A 409 19.90 -39.96 -4.78
CA LYS A 409 20.63 -38.69 -5.01
C LYS A 409 19.68 -37.57 -5.42
N ILE A 410 18.69 -37.86 -6.26
CA ILE A 410 17.68 -36.90 -6.66
C ILE A 410 16.83 -36.51 -5.44
N TRP A 411 16.46 -37.45 -4.55
CA TRP A 411 15.79 -37.15 -3.28
C TRP A 411 16.61 -36.22 -2.37
N GLU A 412 17.91 -36.48 -2.21
CA GLU A 412 18.81 -35.60 -1.42
C GLU A 412 18.93 -34.18 -2.00
N GLN A 413 18.79 -34.04 -3.32
CA GLN A 413 18.70 -32.75 -3.98
C GLN A 413 17.31 -32.11 -3.75
N MET A 414 16.23 -32.87 -3.93
CA MET A 414 14.86 -32.42 -3.71
C MET A 414 14.67 -31.84 -2.29
N LYS A 415 15.24 -32.47 -1.26
CA LYS A 415 15.18 -31.96 0.13
C LYS A 415 15.76 -30.56 0.32
N LYS A 416 16.69 -30.14 -0.55
CA LYS A 416 17.40 -28.86 -0.43
C LYS A 416 16.76 -27.76 -1.26
N ILE A 417 16.24 -28.11 -2.44
CA ILE A 417 15.87 -27.14 -3.46
C ILE A 417 14.49 -27.37 -4.10
N ALA A 418 13.85 -28.53 -3.95
CA ALA A 418 12.52 -28.77 -4.53
C ALA A 418 11.39 -28.29 -3.61
N PHE A 419 10.27 -27.87 -4.20
CA PHE A 419 9.05 -27.62 -3.44
C PHE A 419 8.30 -28.93 -3.23
N LEU A 420 8.32 -29.41 -2.00
CA LEU A 420 7.59 -30.60 -1.58
C LEU A 420 6.15 -30.23 -1.19
N SER A 421 5.24 -31.19 -1.36
CA SER A 421 3.87 -31.06 -0.87
C SER A 421 3.85 -30.75 0.62
N TYR A 422 3.03 -29.77 1.03
CA TYR A 422 2.88 -29.34 2.43
C TYR A 422 2.47 -30.46 3.41
N LYS A 423 1.98 -31.58 2.87
CA LYS A 423 1.55 -32.76 3.66
C LYS A 423 2.73 -33.63 4.11
N ILE A 424 3.97 -33.25 3.82
CA ILE A 424 5.12 -34.14 3.90
C ILE A 424 6.25 -33.49 4.71
N GLU A 425 6.68 -34.17 5.78
CA GLU A 425 7.90 -33.80 6.49
C GLU A 425 9.10 -34.62 5.96
N PRO A 426 10.18 -33.98 5.47
CA PRO A 426 11.34 -34.69 4.91
C PRO A 426 12.00 -35.69 5.87
N LYS A 427 11.90 -35.45 7.18
CA LYS A 427 12.46 -36.31 8.22
C LYS A 427 11.78 -37.66 8.31
N ASP A 428 10.48 -37.72 8.04
CA ASP A 428 9.71 -38.96 8.11
C ASP A 428 10.15 -39.91 7.00
N ILE A 429 10.45 -39.38 5.81
CA ILE A 429 10.93 -40.15 4.66
C ILE A 429 12.37 -40.64 4.86
N ASP A 430 13.22 -39.82 5.46
CA ASP A 430 14.58 -40.23 5.82
C ASP A 430 14.58 -41.36 6.86
N ASN A 431 13.63 -41.35 7.80
CA ASN A 431 13.45 -42.41 8.79
C ASN A 431 12.94 -43.71 8.17
N THR A 432 12.13 -43.63 7.10
CA THR A 432 11.59 -44.81 6.38
C THR A 432 12.45 -45.22 5.18
N LYS A 433 13.72 -44.80 5.10
CA LYS A 433 14.63 -45.13 3.98
C LYS A 433 14.67 -46.62 3.64
N LYS A 434 14.66 -47.50 4.66
CA LYS A 434 14.68 -48.95 4.47
C LYS A 434 13.42 -49.47 3.79
N GLU A 435 12.26 -48.91 4.15
CA GLU A 435 10.96 -49.26 3.54
C GLU A 435 10.87 -48.76 2.09
N PHE A 436 11.48 -47.61 1.80
CA PHE A 436 11.59 -47.10 0.42
C PHE A 436 12.47 -48.01 -0.46
N GLU A 437 13.58 -48.53 0.07
CA GLU A 437 14.47 -49.47 -0.64
C GLU A 437 13.79 -50.83 -0.92
N GLU A 438 12.73 -51.18 -0.20
CA GLU A 438 11.92 -52.40 -0.41
C GLU A 438 10.88 -52.27 -1.55
N LEU A 439 10.54 -51.05 -1.99
CA LEU A 439 9.63 -50.81 -3.10
C LEU A 439 10.26 -51.20 -4.45
N SER A 440 9.44 -51.57 -5.43
CA SER A 440 9.93 -51.77 -6.80
C SER A 440 10.44 -50.45 -7.40
N PHE A 441 11.35 -50.53 -8.38
CA PHE A 441 11.96 -49.32 -8.98
C PHE A 441 10.91 -48.36 -9.57
N GLU A 442 9.86 -48.88 -10.18
CA GLU A 442 8.74 -48.09 -10.73
C GLU A 442 7.90 -47.45 -9.62
N GLU A 443 7.72 -48.12 -8.48
CA GLU A 443 7.04 -47.57 -7.31
C GLU A 443 7.88 -46.51 -6.60
N GLN A 444 9.22 -46.67 -6.56
CA GLN A 444 10.15 -45.67 -6.06
C GLN A 444 10.07 -44.37 -6.87
N GLN A 445 10.05 -44.47 -8.21
CA GLN A 445 9.87 -43.32 -9.11
C GLN A 445 8.54 -42.62 -8.87
N LYS A 446 7.43 -43.39 -8.82
CA LYS A 446 6.09 -42.86 -8.55
C LYS A 446 5.99 -42.19 -7.18
N PHE A 447 6.60 -42.81 -6.16
CA PHE A 447 6.63 -42.27 -4.81
C PHE A 447 7.32 -40.91 -4.79
N LEU A 448 8.54 -40.79 -5.30
CA LEU A 448 9.28 -39.51 -5.32
C LEU A 448 8.54 -38.41 -6.10
N ILE A 449 7.94 -38.75 -7.26
CA ILE A 449 7.12 -37.80 -8.03
C ILE A 449 5.90 -37.34 -7.22
N SER A 450 5.29 -38.22 -6.41
CA SER A 450 4.15 -37.87 -5.57
C SER A 450 4.48 -36.90 -4.44
N LEU A 451 5.77 -36.78 -4.06
CA LEU A 451 6.22 -35.89 -2.99
C LEU A 451 6.32 -34.43 -3.45
N LEU A 452 6.44 -34.18 -4.75
CA LEU A 452 6.57 -32.84 -5.32
C LEU A 452 5.24 -32.09 -5.32
N ASP A 453 5.27 -30.79 -5.04
CA ASP A 453 4.11 -29.93 -5.27
C ASP A 453 3.89 -29.76 -6.78
N LYS A 454 2.76 -30.27 -7.25
CA LYS A 454 2.37 -30.25 -8.67
C LYS A 454 1.95 -28.87 -9.15
N ASN A 455 1.63 -27.94 -8.24
CA ASN A 455 1.37 -26.55 -8.61
C ASN A 455 2.67 -25.79 -8.95
N LEU A 456 3.84 -26.38 -8.66
CA LEU A 456 5.17 -25.80 -8.82
C LEU A 456 6.04 -26.60 -9.82
N LEU A 457 5.40 -27.29 -10.77
CA LEU A 457 6.08 -28.01 -11.86
C LEU A 457 6.91 -27.06 -12.74
N TYR A 458 6.38 -25.89 -13.02
CA TYR A 458 7.06 -24.81 -13.72
C TYR A 458 7.22 -23.63 -12.76
N VAL A 459 8.17 -22.75 -13.03
CA VAL A 459 8.39 -21.55 -12.19
C VAL A 459 7.11 -20.71 -12.19
N PRO A 460 6.48 -20.46 -11.02
CA PRO A 460 5.31 -19.57 -10.96
C PRO A 460 5.70 -18.19 -11.44
N TYR A 461 4.81 -17.54 -12.20
CA TYR A 461 5.05 -16.16 -12.63
C TYR A 461 5.32 -15.24 -11.42
N CYS A 462 4.65 -15.48 -10.29
CA CYS A 462 4.83 -14.69 -9.07
C CYS A 462 6.21 -14.87 -8.41
N ASP A 463 6.95 -15.92 -8.74
CA ASP A 463 8.21 -16.27 -8.11
C ASP A 463 9.40 -16.18 -9.09
N ILE A 464 9.16 -15.69 -10.32
CA ILE A 464 10.19 -15.42 -11.34
C ILE A 464 11.27 -14.38 -10.90
N GLU A 465 11.07 -13.72 -9.76
CA GLU A 465 12.00 -12.73 -9.19
C GLU A 465 12.58 -13.21 -7.85
N ASP A 466 12.27 -14.43 -7.41
CA ASP A 466 12.77 -14.97 -6.15
C ASP A 466 14.21 -15.48 -6.34
N GLU A 467 15.13 -14.90 -5.57
CA GLU A 467 16.57 -15.15 -5.61
C GLU A 467 16.94 -16.62 -5.32
N SER A 468 16.02 -17.42 -4.76
CA SER A 468 16.24 -18.84 -4.42
C SER A 468 16.19 -19.82 -5.60
N TYR A 469 15.77 -19.37 -6.79
CA TYR A 469 15.65 -20.22 -8.00
C TYR A 469 16.94 -20.32 -8.86
N GLU A 470 18.09 -19.85 -8.36
CA GLU A 470 19.38 -19.79 -9.08
C GLU A 470 19.34 -19.09 -10.47
N MET A 471 18.34 -18.25 -10.71
CA MET A 471 18.35 -17.33 -11.84
C MET A 471 19.20 -16.11 -11.47
N SER A 472 20.27 -15.86 -12.21
CA SER A 472 21.32 -14.89 -11.86
C SER A 472 20.77 -13.53 -11.40
N GLU A 473 21.29 -13.01 -10.27
CA GLU A 473 20.98 -11.74 -9.57
C GLU A 473 20.72 -10.51 -10.47
N GLU A 474 19.57 -10.45 -11.14
CA GLU A 474 19.23 -9.35 -12.05
C GLU A 474 17.72 -9.10 -12.16
N ASN A 475 16.91 -9.58 -11.21
CA ASN A 475 15.45 -9.62 -11.35
C ASN A 475 14.73 -8.68 -10.38
N PHE A 476 14.85 -7.36 -10.54
CA PHE A 476 13.86 -6.43 -9.99
C PHE A 476 13.70 -5.21 -10.89
N GLU A 477 12.58 -5.16 -11.62
CA GLU A 477 11.59 -4.08 -11.55
C GLU A 477 10.44 -4.39 -12.51
N GLY A 478 9.31 -4.84 -11.93
CA GLY A 478 8.04 -4.94 -12.65
C GLY A 478 7.22 -6.18 -12.34
N LYS A 479 6.71 -6.32 -11.11
CA LYS A 479 5.58 -7.21 -10.81
C LYS A 479 4.36 -6.45 -10.31
N SER A 480 3.22 -6.77 -10.90
CA SER A 480 1.96 -6.87 -10.17
C SER A 480 1.83 -8.31 -9.66
N ASN A 481 2.32 -8.57 -8.45
CA ASN A 481 2.03 -9.78 -7.70
C ASN A 481 0.83 -9.56 -6.77
N GLN A 482 0.00 -10.58 -6.58
CA GLN A 482 -1.09 -10.51 -5.61
C GLN A 482 -0.54 -10.17 -4.22
N PRO A 483 -1.23 -9.28 -3.48
CA PRO A 483 -0.54 -8.28 -2.71
C PRO A 483 -0.50 -8.74 -1.26
N GLN A 484 0.56 -9.45 -0.85
CA GLN A 484 0.90 -9.49 0.57
C GLN A 484 1.44 -8.11 0.93
N LEU A 485 0.54 -7.26 1.40
CA LEU A 485 0.83 -5.86 1.67
C LEU A 485 1.31 -5.69 3.10
N LEU A 486 2.57 -5.28 3.24
CA LEU A 486 3.10 -4.91 4.53
C LEU A 486 3.07 -3.39 4.72
N PHE A 487 2.46 -2.95 5.82
CA PHE A 487 2.48 -1.57 6.29
C PHE A 487 3.30 -1.51 7.57
N LEU A 488 4.53 -0.98 7.50
CA LEU A 488 5.36 -0.77 8.68
C LEU A 488 4.99 0.58 9.29
N MET A 489 4.16 0.56 10.32
CA MET A 489 3.60 1.77 10.92
C MET A 489 3.91 1.86 12.41
N ALA A 490 4.28 3.05 12.87
CA ALA A 490 4.52 3.34 14.29
C ALA A 490 3.27 3.05 15.14
N THR A 491 3.46 2.60 16.38
CA THR A 491 2.37 2.40 17.33
C THR A 491 1.64 3.72 17.60
N GLY A 492 0.35 3.81 17.25
CA GLY A 492 -0.45 5.04 17.39
C GLY A 492 -0.56 5.92 16.16
N SER A 493 0.06 5.54 15.03
CA SER A 493 -0.01 6.27 13.75
C SER A 493 -1.31 6.05 12.95
N GLY A 494 -2.31 5.41 13.54
CA GLY A 494 -3.61 5.17 12.86
C GLY A 494 -3.72 3.86 12.10
N LYS A 495 -2.98 2.80 12.48
CA LYS A 495 -3.07 1.45 11.88
C LYS A 495 -4.52 0.99 11.68
N THR A 496 -5.34 1.07 12.74
CA THR A 496 -6.74 0.64 12.70
C THR A 496 -7.63 1.48 11.79
N LEU A 497 -7.36 2.79 11.68
CA LEU A 497 -8.06 3.68 10.75
C LEU A 497 -7.71 3.31 9.30
N MET A 498 -6.43 3.01 9.03
CA MET A 498 -6.00 2.54 7.73
C MET A 498 -6.70 1.21 7.39
N MET A 499 -6.72 0.25 8.30
CA MET A 499 -7.43 -1.03 8.12
C MET A 499 -8.91 -0.81 7.76
N ALA A 500 -9.62 0.08 8.46
CA ALA A 500 -11.00 0.44 8.13
C ALA A 500 -11.13 1.04 6.72
N GLY A 501 -10.23 1.97 6.35
CA GLY A 501 -10.19 2.54 5.00
C GLY A 501 -9.90 1.50 3.92
N LEU A 502 -9.01 0.54 4.20
CA LEU A 502 -8.67 -0.57 3.31
C LEU A 502 -9.86 -1.51 3.09
N ILE A 503 -10.61 -1.83 4.15
CA ILE A 503 -11.83 -2.63 4.06
C ILE A 503 -12.84 -1.95 3.13
N LEU A 504 -13.07 -0.64 3.30
CA LEU A 504 -13.98 0.14 2.44
C LEU A 504 -13.51 0.18 0.98
N TYR A 505 -12.21 0.39 0.76
CA TYR A 505 -11.62 0.38 -0.58
C TYR A 505 -11.79 -0.98 -1.26
N LEU A 506 -11.46 -2.07 -0.56
CA LEU A 506 -11.58 -3.43 -1.10
C LEU A 506 -13.05 -3.82 -1.32
N TYR A 507 -13.96 -3.32 -0.48
CA TYR A 507 -15.39 -3.47 -0.71
C TYR A 507 -15.82 -2.87 -2.06
N GLN A 508 -15.35 -1.66 -2.41
CA GLN A 508 -15.59 -1.05 -3.73
C GLN A 508 -15.00 -1.89 -4.87
N GLN A 509 -13.89 -2.60 -4.64
CA GLN A 509 -13.28 -3.50 -5.63
C GLN A 509 -13.99 -4.87 -5.75
N GLY A 510 -15.09 -5.08 -5.02
CA GLY A 510 -15.90 -6.29 -5.09
C GLY A 510 -15.58 -7.37 -4.05
N TYR A 511 -14.75 -7.08 -3.05
CA TYR A 511 -14.52 -7.99 -1.93
C TYR A 511 -15.65 -7.84 -0.89
N ARG A 512 -16.05 -8.94 -0.25
CA ARG A 512 -17.12 -8.94 0.77
C ARG A 512 -16.70 -9.56 2.09
N ASN A 513 -15.77 -10.52 2.03
CA ASN A 513 -15.40 -11.36 3.15
C ASN A 513 -13.99 -11.01 3.63
N PHE A 514 -13.86 -10.75 4.93
CA PHE A 514 -12.62 -10.31 5.58
C PHE A 514 -12.33 -11.21 6.78
N LEU A 515 -11.12 -11.74 6.88
CA LEU A 515 -10.64 -12.49 8.04
C LEU A 515 -9.58 -11.66 8.76
N PHE A 516 -9.89 -11.23 9.98
CA PHE A 516 -8.96 -10.56 10.87
C PHE A 516 -8.35 -11.58 11.84
N PHE A 517 -7.02 -11.72 11.85
CA PHE A 517 -6.34 -12.68 12.71
C PHE A 517 -5.08 -12.14 13.37
N VAL A 518 -4.88 -12.46 14.66
CA VAL A 518 -3.78 -11.94 15.50
C VAL A 518 -3.38 -12.96 16.58
N ASN A 519 -2.26 -12.75 17.29
CA ASN A 519 -1.83 -13.65 18.37
C ASN A 519 -2.64 -13.49 19.66
N SER A 520 -3.23 -12.32 19.91
CA SER A 520 -3.72 -11.92 21.23
C SER A 520 -5.19 -11.54 21.21
N THR A 521 -5.99 -12.08 22.12
CA THR A 521 -7.42 -11.77 22.25
C THR A 521 -7.68 -10.30 22.58
N ASN A 522 -6.78 -9.65 23.32
CA ASN A 522 -6.88 -8.22 23.62
C ASN A 522 -6.91 -7.34 22.35
N ILE A 523 -6.20 -7.74 21.30
CA ILE A 523 -6.16 -7.02 20.02
C ILE A 523 -7.47 -7.26 19.25
N ILE A 524 -8.01 -8.48 19.32
CA ILE A 524 -9.32 -8.81 18.77
C ILE A 524 -10.40 -7.96 19.41
N ASP A 525 -10.52 -8.00 20.74
CA ASP A 525 -11.57 -7.30 21.48
C ASP A 525 -11.54 -5.78 21.21
N LYS A 526 -10.33 -5.20 21.15
CA LYS A 526 -10.14 -3.78 20.80
C LYS A 526 -10.54 -3.47 19.36
N THR A 527 -10.17 -4.32 18.41
CA THR A 527 -10.51 -4.10 16.99
C THR A 527 -12.00 -4.29 16.77
N ARG A 528 -12.59 -5.28 17.41
CA ARG A 528 -14.04 -5.53 17.46
C ARG A 528 -14.79 -4.33 18.03
N ASP A 529 -14.34 -3.76 19.15
CA ASP A 529 -14.91 -2.54 19.73
C ASP A 529 -14.84 -1.34 18.77
N ASN A 530 -13.67 -1.11 18.14
CA ASN A 530 -13.49 -0.03 17.17
C ASN A 530 -14.34 -0.19 15.90
N PHE A 531 -14.66 -1.43 15.50
CA PHE A 531 -15.34 -1.72 14.23
C PHE A 531 -16.85 -1.93 14.37
N LEU A 532 -17.32 -2.43 15.52
CA LEU A 532 -18.72 -2.86 15.70
C LEU A 532 -19.47 -2.09 16.79
N ASN A 533 -18.80 -1.49 17.76
CA ASN A 533 -19.48 -0.86 18.90
C ASN A 533 -19.73 0.64 18.68
N ASP A 534 -20.95 1.00 18.29
CA ASP A 534 -21.37 2.39 18.04
C ASP A 534 -21.39 3.32 19.27
N THR A 535 -21.27 2.75 20.47
CA THR A 535 -21.16 3.51 21.73
C THR A 535 -19.72 3.82 22.12
N SER A 536 -18.73 3.18 21.47
CA SER A 536 -17.31 3.43 21.73
C SER A 536 -16.90 4.79 21.18
N ILE A 537 -16.14 5.56 21.95
CA ILE A 537 -15.54 6.83 21.50
C ILE A 537 -14.58 6.58 20.31
N LYS A 538 -14.05 5.36 20.19
CA LYS A 538 -13.09 4.94 19.16
C LYS A 538 -13.75 4.22 17.98
N TYR A 539 -15.09 4.19 17.92
CA TYR A 539 -15.85 3.62 16.80
C TYR A 539 -15.49 4.34 15.48
N LEU A 540 -15.15 3.57 14.45
CA LEU A 540 -14.59 4.11 13.21
C LEU A 540 -15.59 4.22 12.06
N PHE A 541 -16.66 3.42 12.08
CA PHE A 541 -17.65 3.40 11.01
C PHE A 541 -18.85 4.30 11.34
N ASN A 542 -19.71 4.55 10.35
CA ASN A 542 -21.01 5.14 10.60
C ASN A 542 -22.05 4.01 10.69
N LYS A 543 -23.16 4.21 11.43
CA LYS A 543 -24.20 3.18 11.65
C LYS A 543 -24.75 2.57 10.36
N SER A 544 -24.79 3.37 9.30
CA SER A 544 -25.03 2.90 7.93
C SER A 544 -23.99 3.52 7.02
N ILE A 545 -23.25 2.67 6.29
CA ILE A 545 -22.27 3.12 5.31
C ILE A 545 -23.02 3.21 3.97
N SER A 546 -22.97 4.36 3.32
CA SER A 546 -23.61 4.56 2.01
C SER A 546 -22.57 4.49 0.90
N PHE A 547 -22.71 3.52 0.00
CA PHE A 547 -21.98 3.47 -1.26
C PHE A 547 -22.97 3.66 -2.40
N GLU A 548 -22.80 4.76 -3.15
CA GLU A 548 -23.73 5.16 -4.21
C GLU A 548 -25.17 5.23 -3.67
N ASP A 549 -26.07 4.34 -4.13
CA ASP A 549 -27.47 4.25 -3.74
C ASP A 549 -27.77 3.09 -2.75
N LYS A 550 -26.75 2.34 -2.33
CA LYS A 550 -26.89 1.19 -1.41
C LYS A 550 -26.44 1.53 0.00
N LYS A 551 -27.26 1.13 0.98
CA LYS A 551 -26.90 1.14 2.40
C LYS A 551 -26.31 -0.22 2.76
N ILE A 552 -25.10 -0.21 3.30
CA ILE A 552 -24.38 -1.41 3.72
C ILE A 552 -24.02 -1.31 5.21
N ILE A 553 -23.86 -2.46 5.84
CA ILE A 553 -23.42 -2.59 7.23
C ILE A 553 -22.17 -3.47 7.34
N LEU A 554 -21.42 -3.28 8.42
CA LEU A 554 -20.34 -4.17 8.83
C LEU A 554 -20.94 -5.25 9.74
N GLN A 555 -20.81 -6.52 9.36
CA GLN A 555 -21.37 -7.65 10.08
C GLN A 555 -20.26 -8.62 10.51
N GLU A 556 -20.30 -9.03 11.77
CA GLU A 556 -19.46 -10.09 12.28
C GLU A 556 -20.04 -11.47 11.94
N VAL A 557 -19.19 -12.39 11.48
CA VAL A 557 -19.56 -13.75 11.08
C VAL A 557 -18.61 -14.80 11.66
N ASP A 558 -19.14 -15.98 11.98
CA ASP A 558 -18.35 -17.11 12.50
C ASP A 558 -17.63 -17.90 11.39
N ASN A 559 -18.19 -17.92 10.18
CA ASN A 559 -17.63 -18.54 8.98
C ASN A 559 -18.17 -17.85 7.72
N PHE A 560 -17.67 -18.24 6.54
CA PHE A 560 -18.04 -17.57 5.29
C PHE A 560 -19.09 -18.32 4.43
N GLN A 561 -19.63 -19.44 4.91
CA GLN A 561 -20.56 -20.30 4.15
C GLN A 561 -21.91 -19.64 3.90
N THR A 562 -22.38 -18.80 4.83
CA THR A 562 -23.70 -18.16 4.80
C THR A 562 -23.58 -16.64 4.92
N THR A 563 -22.77 -16.04 4.05
CA THR A 563 -22.48 -14.60 4.07
C THR A 563 -23.38 -13.79 3.13
N ASP A 564 -23.64 -12.54 3.51
CA ASP A 564 -24.41 -11.59 2.71
C ASP A 564 -23.50 -11.00 1.62
N ASN A 565 -23.95 -11.07 0.36
CA ASN A 565 -23.17 -10.61 -0.81
C ASN A 565 -23.20 -9.08 -1.01
N ASP A 566 -24.08 -8.36 -0.33
CA ASP A 566 -24.18 -6.91 -0.35
C ASP A 566 -23.45 -6.26 0.84
N ASN A 567 -23.32 -6.93 1.99
CA ASN A 567 -22.70 -6.37 3.19
C ASN A 567 -21.19 -6.70 3.34
N ILE A 568 -20.53 -6.06 4.30
CA ILE A 568 -19.14 -6.37 4.66
C ILE A 568 -19.17 -7.42 5.78
N ASN A 569 -18.68 -8.62 5.51
CA ASN A 569 -18.61 -9.72 6.46
C ASN A 569 -17.19 -9.84 7.02
N ILE A 570 -17.04 -9.76 8.34
CA ILE A 570 -15.74 -9.88 9.02
C ILE A 570 -15.75 -11.00 10.04
N CYS A 571 -14.74 -11.85 10.02
CA CYS A 571 -14.49 -12.88 11.01
C CYS A 571 -13.24 -12.52 11.83
N PHE A 572 -13.32 -12.64 13.16
CA PHE A 572 -12.22 -12.34 14.08
C PHE A 572 -11.70 -13.62 14.74
N GLU A 573 -10.42 -13.95 14.56
CA GLU A 573 -9.83 -15.16 15.12
C GLU A 573 -8.42 -14.93 15.69
N THR A 574 -8.01 -15.77 16.65
CA THR A 574 -6.59 -15.82 17.03
C THR A 574 -5.83 -16.78 16.12
N ILE A 575 -4.51 -16.65 16.02
CA ILE A 575 -3.70 -17.59 15.22
C ILE A 575 -3.82 -19.03 15.74
N GLN A 576 -3.76 -19.22 17.06
CA GLN A 576 -3.93 -20.55 17.64
C GLN A 576 -5.38 -21.05 17.48
N GLY A 577 -6.38 -20.16 17.57
CA GLY A 577 -7.79 -20.46 17.34
C GLY A 577 -8.06 -20.91 15.91
N LEU A 578 -7.56 -20.15 14.93
CA LEU A 578 -7.66 -20.46 13.50
C LEU A 578 -6.99 -21.80 13.18
N HIS A 579 -5.77 -22.04 13.68
CA HIS A 579 -5.08 -23.32 13.51
C HIS A 579 -5.88 -24.49 14.11
N SER A 580 -6.44 -24.32 15.32
CA SER A 580 -7.25 -25.35 15.96
C SER A 580 -8.53 -25.64 15.19
N ARG A 581 -9.24 -24.60 14.73
CA ARG A 581 -10.52 -24.76 14.00
C ARG A 581 -10.32 -25.41 12.63
N LEU A 582 -9.29 -24.99 11.89
CA LEU A 582 -8.98 -25.55 10.57
C LEU A 582 -8.57 -27.03 10.62
N ASN A 583 -7.82 -27.43 11.66
CA ASN A 583 -7.32 -28.80 11.79
C ASN A 583 -8.24 -29.73 12.62
N THR A 584 -9.24 -29.16 13.31
CA THR A 584 -10.24 -29.92 14.08
C THR A 584 -11.65 -29.47 13.68
N PRO A 585 -12.13 -29.84 12.48
CA PRO A 585 -13.40 -29.39 11.96
C PRO A 585 -14.57 -29.81 12.87
N ARG A 586 -15.45 -28.86 13.17
CA ARG A 586 -16.72 -29.03 13.90
C ARG A 586 -17.80 -28.24 13.17
N GLU A 587 -19.08 -28.57 13.37
CA GLU A 587 -20.19 -27.80 12.80
C GLU A 587 -20.07 -26.30 13.14
N ASN A 588 -20.33 -25.44 12.15
CA ASN A 588 -20.28 -23.97 12.20
C ASN A 588 -18.89 -23.32 12.38
N ASN A 589 -17.79 -24.07 12.29
CA ASN A 589 -16.43 -23.51 12.29
C ASN A 589 -15.91 -23.21 10.88
N LEU A 590 -14.94 -22.30 10.80
CA LEU A 590 -14.08 -22.12 9.63
C LEU A 590 -13.40 -23.43 9.22
N THR A 591 -13.58 -23.83 7.96
CA THR A 591 -12.92 -24.99 7.36
C THR A 591 -12.07 -24.57 6.15
N TYR A 592 -11.20 -25.46 5.67
CA TYR A 592 -10.44 -25.21 4.43
C TYR A 592 -11.34 -25.04 3.20
N GLU A 593 -12.55 -25.59 3.22
CA GLU A 593 -13.52 -25.51 2.12
C GLU A 593 -14.07 -24.08 1.97
N ASP A 594 -14.18 -23.33 3.07
CA ASP A 594 -14.64 -21.94 3.07
C ASP A 594 -13.73 -21.01 2.25
N PHE A 595 -12.48 -21.40 2.03
CA PHE A 595 -11.48 -20.61 1.29
C PHE A 595 -11.34 -20.99 -0.18
N GLN A 596 -11.98 -22.06 -0.67
CA GLN A 596 -11.72 -22.56 -2.02
C GLN A 596 -12.35 -21.70 -3.12
N ASP A 597 -13.56 -21.18 -2.92
CA ASP A 597 -14.36 -20.52 -3.96
C ASP A 597 -14.77 -19.07 -3.61
N GLN A 598 -14.18 -18.49 -2.57
CA GLN A 598 -14.55 -17.16 -2.08
C GLN A 598 -13.39 -16.16 -2.06
N LYS A 599 -13.68 -14.92 -2.43
CA LYS A 599 -12.74 -13.79 -2.33
C LYS A 599 -12.64 -13.31 -0.89
N ILE A 600 -11.71 -13.89 -0.13
CA ILE A 600 -11.46 -13.54 1.27
C ILE A 600 -10.21 -12.68 1.39
N VAL A 601 -10.31 -11.55 2.09
CA VAL A 601 -9.18 -10.67 2.42
C VAL A 601 -8.64 -11.04 3.79
N LEU A 602 -7.35 -11.30 3.88
CA LEU A 602 -6.65 -11.60 5.14
C LEU A 602 -6.04 -10.32 5.72
N ILE A 603 -6.41 -9.97 6.95
CA ILE A 603 -5.91 -8.78 7.67
C ILE A 603 -5.28 -9.23 8.99
N SER A 604 -4.09 -8.75 9.29
CA SER A 604 -3.44 -9.00 10.58
C SER A 604 -2.77 -7.75 11.12
N ASP A 605 -2.90 -7.51 12.43
CA ASP A 605 -2.14 -6.50 13.16
C ASP A 605 -0.95 -7.15 13.88
N GLU A 606 0.14 -6.41 13.99
CA GLU A 606 1.41 -6.87 14.56
C GLU A 606 1.95 -8.18 13.92
N ALA A 607 1.91 -8.24 12.58
CA ALA A 607 2.30 -9.43 11.80
C ALA A 607 3.72 -9.96 12.05
N HIS A 608 4.59 -9.13 12.64
CA HIS A 608 5.94 -9.54 13.06
C HIS A 608 5.96 -10.58 14.19
N HIS A 609 4.84 -10.80 14.90
CA HIS A 609 4.70 -11.85 15.91
C HIS A 609 4.24 -13.20 15.35
N ILE A 610 3.81 -13.27 14.08
CA ILE A 610 3.15 -14.45 13.48
C ILE A 610 4.12 -15.63 13.26
N ASN A 611 5.42 -15.36 13.02
CA ASN A 611 6.43 -16.40 12.80
C ASN A 611 7.27 -16.74 14.04
N VAL A 612 7.24 -15.92 15.08
CA VAL A 612 8.22 -16.00 16.19
C VAL A 612 7.83 -17.03 17.26
N GLU A 613 6.58 -17.46 17.33
CA GLU A 613 6.10 -18.37 18.39
C GLU A 613 6.40 -19.87 18.17
N THR A 614 7.08 -20.27 17.09
CA THR A 614 7.50 -21.68 16.95
C THR A 614 8.82 -22.03 17.65
N LYS A 615 9.56 -21.09 18.25
CA LYS A 615 10.75 -21.42 19.06
C LYS A 615 10.92 -20.54 20.30
N SER A 616 11.24 -21.19 21.40
CA SER A 616 11.33 -20.65 22.75
C SER A 616 12.37 -19.52 22.94
N GLY A 617 11.88 -18.38 23.45
CA GLY A 617 12.48 -17.65 24.58
C GLY A 617 13.93 -17.17 24.51
N SER A 618 14.55 -17.00 23.33
CA SER A 618 15.92 -16.48 23.23
C SER A 618 16.07 -15.43 22.13
N LYS A 619 17.12 -14.60 22.26
CA LYS A 619 17.40 -13.41 21.41
C LYS A 619 17.14 -13.68 19.92
N PRO A 620 16.68 -12.66 19.17
CA PRO A 620 16.45 -12.82 17.75
C PRO A 620 17.73 -13.26 17.04
N SER A 621 17.66 -14.42 16.38
CA SER A 621 18.79 -15.04 15.71
C SER A 621 19.19 -14.23 14.47
N LYS A 622 20.33 -14.57 13.87
CA LYS A 622 20.76 -13.98 12.59
C LYS A 622 19.77 -14.30 11.45
N GLU A 623 19.04 -15.41 11.58
CA GLU A 623 18.02 -15.89 10.64
C GLU A 623 16.74 -15.05 10.73
N GLU A 624 16.29 -14.61 11.92
CA GLU A 624 15.11 -13.74 12.06
C GLU A 624 15.31 -12.33 11.45
N LYS A 625 16.55 -11.83 11.43
CA LYS A 625 16.90 -10.59 10.71
C LYS A 625 16.92 -10.76 9.19
N GLU A 626 17.13 -11.99 8.72
CA GLU A 626 17.01 -12.33 7.29
C GLU A 626 15.56 -12.59 6.89
N GLU A 627 14.71 -13.12 7.78
CA GLU A 627 13.26 -13.24 7.54
C GLU A 627 12.56 -11.89 7.43
N ILE A 628 12.91 -10.89 8.25
CA ILE A 628 12.38 -9.53 8.11
C ILE A 628 12.82 -8.89 6.77
N LYS A 629 14.03 -9.21 6.28
CA LYS A 629 14.47 -8.82 4.94
C LYS A 629 13.66 -9.49 3.83
N LYS A 630 13.14 -10.70 4.06
CA LYS A 630 12.27 -11.44 3.12
C LYS A 630 10.95 -10.71 2.81
N TYR A 631 10.47 -9.88 3.74
CA TYR A 631 9.29 -9.02 3.56
C TYR A 631 9.63 -7.59 3.09
N ALA A 632 10.91 -7.21 2.99
CA ALA A 632 11.32 -5.88 2.56
C ALA A 632 10.80 -5.48 1.15
N PRO A 633 10.70 -6.40 0.15
CA PRO A 633 10.10 -6.08 -1.15
C PRO A 633 8.57 -5.91 -1.10
N ARG A 634 7.92 -6.31 0.00
CA ARG A 634 6.46 -6.31 0.20
C ARG A 634 5.96 -5.11 1.01
N LEU A 635 6.88 -4.26 1.44
CA LEU A 635 6.62 -3.05 2.20
C LEU A 635 6.05 -1.97 1.27
N ILE A 636 4.74 -1.72 1.32
CA ILE A 636 4.16 -0.58 0.57
C ILE A 636 4.51 0.73 1.26
N PHE A 637 4.43 0.73 2.59
CA PHE A 637 4.44 1.96 3.35
C PHE A 637 5.32 1.79 4.58
N ASP A 638 6.37 2.61 4.63
CA ASP A 638 7.31 2.69 5.75
C ASP A 638 7.10 3.99 6.51
N TYR A 639 6.44 3.91 7.67
CA TYR A 639 6.22 5.01 8.59
C TYR A 639 6.61 4.63 10.01
N PRO A 640 7.92 4.43 10.27
CA PRO A 640 8.42 3.93 11.53
C PRO A 640 8.33 4.99 12.63
N LEU A 641 8.52 4.57 13.88
CA LEU A 641 8.41 5.45 15.06
C LEU A 641 9.34 6.68 14.97
N LYS A 642 10.48 6.54 14.30
CA LYS A 642 11.41 7.64 14.01
C LYS A 642 10.77 8.75 13.17
N GLU A 643 10.09 8.39 12.09
CA GLU A 643 9.43 9.34 11.19
C GLU A 643 8.19 9.94 11.87
N PHE A 644 7.39 9.11 12.55
CA PHE A 644 6.26 9.55 13.38
C PHE A 644 6.65 10.59 14.44
N ARG A 645 7.79 10.39 15.11
CA ARG A 645 8.36 11.33 16.07
C ARG A 645 8.90 12.59 15.39
N ARG A 646 9.60 12.44 14.26
CA ARG A 646 10.17 13.57 13.49
C ARG A 646 9.08 14.51 13.00
N ASP A 647 7.96 13.95 12.55
CA ASP A 647 6.82 14.72 12.07
C ASP A 647 6.00 15.33 13.23
N GLY A 648 6.36 15.06 14.49
CA GLY A 648 5.74 15.69 15.66
C GLY A 648 4.47 15.02 16.17
N TYR A 649 4.13 13.81 15.73
CA TYR A 649 2.95 13.08 16.22
C TYR A 649 3.19 12.30 17.53
N SER A 650 4.40 12.38 18.08
CA SER A 650 4.75 11.87 19.41
C SER A 650 5.15 13.02 20.34
N LYS A 651 4.91 12.86 21.64
CA LYS A 651 5.54 13.67 22.69
C LYS A 651 7.07 13.54 22.62
N ASP A 652 7.78 14.55 23.09
CA ASP A 652 9.23 14.49 23.26
C ASP A 652 9.56 13.77 24.57
N VAL A 653 10.32 12.69 24.50
CA VAL A 653 10.66 11.89 25.69
C VAL A 653 11.85 12.52 26.40
N ARG A 654 11.69 12.86 27.68
CA ARG A 654 12.78 13.29 28.57
C ARG A 654 13.00 12.25 29.66
N VAL A 655 14.25 11.93 29.94
CA VAL A 655 14.62 11.05 31.04
C VAL A 655 15.11 11.90 32.21
N LEU A 656 14.36 11.91 33.31
CA LEU A 656 14.68 12.65 34.53
C LEU A 656 15.30 11.71 35.56
N GLN A 657 16.42 12.13 36.13
CA GLN A 657 17.24 11.32 37.04
C GLN A 657 17.41 12.02 38.38
N THR A 658 17.16 11.28 39.45
CA THR A 658 17.20 11.82 40.80
C THR A 658 17.64 10.71 41.76
N ASP A 659 18.63 10.97 42.61
CA ASP A 659 19.02 10.12 43.76
C ASP A 659 18.00 10.26 44.92
N ALA A 660 16.70 10.27 44.61
CA ALA A 660 15.63 10.43 45.59
C ALA A 660 14.89 9.10 45.81
N GLU A 661 14.36 8.94 47.03
CA GLU A 661 13.53 7.81 47.41
C GLU A 661 12.27 7.71 46.51
N PRO A 662 11.69 6.50 46.33
CA PRO A 662 10.58 6.31 45.40
C PRO A 662 9.39 7.26 45.60
N PHE A 663 9.06 7.59 46.85
CA PHE A 663 7.98 8.53 47.15
C PHE A 663 8.31 9.98 46.77
N GLU A 664 9.54 10.43 46.99
CA GLU A 664 9.96 11.79 46.60
C GLU A 664 9.99 11.94 45.08
N ARG A 665 10.46 10.91 44.36
CA ARG A 665 10.39 10.85 42.90
C ARG A 665 8.95 10.89 42.39
N ALA A 666 8.05 10.15 43.03
CA ALA A 666 6.63 10.21 42.72
C ALA A 666 6.04 11.62 42.96
N LEU A 667 6.44 12.28 44.04
CA LEU A 667 5.98 13.63 44.37
C LEU A 667 6.49 14.69 43.37
N GLN A 668 7.71 14.54 42.85
CA GLN A 668 8.20 15.38 41.75
C GLN A 668 7.35 15.24 40.48
N ALA A 669 6.99 14.01 40.10
CA ALA A 669 6.08 13.76 38.98
C ALA A 669 4.69 14.36 39.23
N VAL A 670 4.17 14.26 40.46
CA VAL A 670 2.89 14.87 40.88
C VAL A 670 2.92 16.40 40.72
N LEU A 671 4.00 17.06 41.12
CA LEU A 671 4.18 18.50 40.98
C LEU A 671 4.19 18.94 39.50
N LEU A 672 4.92 18.21 38.64
CA LEU A 672 4.98 18.50 37.20
C LEU A 672 3.63 18.23 36.52
N SER A 673 2.93 17.17 36.93
CA SER A 673 1.58 16.86 36.48
C SER A 673 0.58 17.96 36.86
N GLN A 674 0.69 18.54 38.07
CA GLN A 674 -0.14 19.68 38.47
C GLN A 674 0.21 20.96 37.73
N TYR A 675 1.49 21.20 37.51
CA TYR A 675 1.96 22.34 36.71
C TYR A 675 1.42 22.27 35.27
N ARG A 676 1.52 21.11 34.59
CA ARG A 676 0.94 20.88 33.26
C ARG A 676 -0.56 21.15 33.22
N ARG A 677 -1.31 20.67 34.22
CA ARG A 677 -2.76 20.92 34.32
C ARG A 677 -3.07 22.42 34.35
N LYS A 678 -2.36 23.19 35.19
CA LYS A 678 -2.56 24.65 35.27
C LYS A 678 -2.18 25.38 33.97
N ILE A 679 -1.16 24.90 33.26
CA ILE A 679 -0.76 25.44 31.95
C ILE A 679 -1.85 25.17 30.90
N PHE A 680 -2.42 23.97 30.87
CA PHE A 680 -3.57 23.65 30.01
C PHE A 680 -4.78 24.53 30.35
N GLU A 681 -5.13 24.66 31.63
CA GLU A 681 -6.26 25.48 32.10
C GLU A 681 -6.09 26.96 31.74
N LYS A 682 -4.88 27.51 31.93
CA LYS A 682 -4.53 28.89 31.53
C LYS A 682 -4.76 29.13 30.04
N ASN A 683 -4.57 28.11 29.21
CA ASN A 683 -4.75 28.16 27.76
C ASN A 683 -6.15 27.66 27.32
N GLY A 684 -7.11 27.59 28.24
CA GLY A 684 -8.50 27.22 27.96
C GLY A 684 -8.67 25.74 27.56
N LYS A 685 -7.77 24.86 27.97
CA LYS A 685 -7.82 23.42 27.68
C LYS A 685 -8.17 22.63 28.94
N ILE A 686 -9.18 21.79 28.83
CA ILE A 686 -9.60 20.88 29.90
C ILE A 686 -8.93 19.53 29.63
N ILE A 687 -7.64 19.44 29.97
CA ILE A 687 -6.84 18.21 29.81
C ILE A 687 -6.29 17.85 31.18
N LYS A 688 -6.55 16.63 31.63
CA LYS A 688 -6.00 16.09 32.88
C LYS A 688 -4.73 15.26 32.58
N PRO A 689 -3.55 15.66 33.09
CA PRO A 689 -2.34 14.85 32.96
C PRO A 689 -2.40 13.63 33.90
N VAL A 690 -2.09 12.46 33.37
CA VAL A 690 -2.05 11.16 34.07
C VAL A 690 -0.60 10.72 34.29
N ILE A 691 -0.36 10.07 35.43
CA ILE A 691 0.92 9.50 35.86
C ILE A 691 0.81 7.99 35.98
N LEU A 692 1.82 7.29 35.47
CA LEU A 692 1.99 5.84 35.64
C LEU A 692 3.12 5.53 36.62
N PHE A 693 2.83 4.74 37.64
CA PHE A 693 3.76 4.18 38.60
C PHE A 693 4.03 2.71 38.27
N LYS A 694 5.27 2.43 37.86
CA LYS A 694 5.69 1.10 37.39
C LYS A 694 6.49 0.37 38.47
N SER A 695 5.93 -0.73 38.95
CA SER A 695 6.55 -1.65 39.92
C SER A 695 7.03 -2.94 39.27
N LYS A 696 7.86 -3.72 39.98
CA LYS A 696 8.36 -5.01 39.49
C LYS A 696 7.40 -6.15 39.84
N THR A 697 6.81 -6.12 41.02
CA THR A 697 5.84 -7.13 41.46
C THR A 697 4.52 -6.51 41.88
N ILE A 698 3.45 -7.33 41.85
CA ILE A 698 2.09 -6.89 42.20
C ILE A 698 2.07 -6.38 43.64
N LYS A 699 2.69 -7.16 44.54
CA LYS A 699 2.83 -6.82 45.95
C LYS A 699 3.53 -5.48 46.17
N GLU A 700 4.67 -5.24 45.51
CA GLU A 700 5.36 -3.93 45.59
C GLU A 700 4.50 -2.77 45.07
N SER A 701 3.68 -3.03 44.04
CA SER A 701 2.77 -2.02 43.48
C SER A 701 1.67 -1.65 44.48
N GLU A 702 1.05 -2.63 45.12
CA GLU A 702 0.00 -2.44 46.12
C GLU A 702 0.56 -1.75 47.38
N GLU A 703 1.70 -2.20 47.89
CA GLU A 703 2.37 -1.59 49.04
C GLU A 703 2.76 -0.12 48.76
N PHE A 704 3.26 0.16 47.55
CA PHE A 704 3.61 1.52 47.17
C PHE A 704 2.37 2.40 46.97
N GLN A 705 1.27 1.88 46.42
CA GLN A 705 0.01 2.61 46.29
C GLN A 705 -0.50 3.07 47.65
N GLU A 706 -0.53 2.18 48.64
CA GLU A 706 -0.95 2.55 49.99
C GLU A 706 -0.03 3.60 50.60
N ARG A 707 1.29 3.42 50.44
CA ARG A 707 2.29 4.39 50.91
C ARG A 707 2.11 5.75 50.23
N PHE A 708 1.81 5.77 48.92
CA PHE A 708 1.58 6.96 48.15
C PHE A 708 0.35 7.72 48.64
N VAL A 709 -0.79 7.05 48.76
CA VAL A 709 -2.05 7.66 49.23
C VAL A 709 -1.88 8.25 50.63
N ARG A 710 -1.26 7.50 51.56
CA ARG A 710 -0.96 7.99 52.91
C ARG A 710 0.00 9.18 52.89
N GLY A 711 1.02 9.13 52.04
CA GLY A 711 2.01 10.19 51.91
C GLY A 711 1.44 11.48 51.32
N ILE A 712 0.54 11.38 50.33
CA ILE A 712 -0.17 12.54 49.76
C ILE A 712 -1.12 13.15 50.80
N ALA A 713 -1.89 12.33 51.51
CA ALA A 713 -2.78 12.82 52.57
C ALA A 713 -2.02 13.52 53.73
N ALA A 714 -0.78 13.10 54.01
CA ALA A 714 0.08 13.70 55.04
C ALA A 714 1.02 14.82 54.52
N LEU A 715 0.85 15.25 53.27
CA LEU A 715 1.72 16.24 52.64
C LEU A 715 1.63 17.61 53.35
N THR A 716 2.78 18.28 53.50
CA THR A 716 2.88 19.61 54.12
C THR A 716 3.63 20.59 53.21
N SER A 717 3.42 21.89 53.44
CA SER A 717 4.11 22.95 52.71
C SER A 717 5.63 22.89 52.85
N ASP A 718 6.12 22.44 54.01
CA ASP A 718 7.56 22.35 54.28
C ASP A 718 8.24 21.25 53.47
N LYS A 719 7.53 20.13 53.22
CA LYS A 719 8.05 19.08 52.34
C LYS A 719 8.17 19.56 50.89
N LEU A 720 7.25 20.43 50.44
CA LEU A 720 7.36 21.05 49.10
C LEU A 720 8.53 22.02 49.00
N LYS A 721 8.80 22.81 50.05
CA LYS A 721 9.99 23.69 50.10
C LYS A 721 11.29 22.90 50.05
N GLU A 722 11.34 21.76 50.75
CA GLU A 722 12.51 20.89 50.71
C GLU A 722 12.80 20.41 49.27
N ILE A 723 11.76 20.03 48.53
CA ILE A 723 11.89 19.62 47.12
C ILE A 723 12.31 20.80 46.24
N GLU A 724 11.77 22.00 46.45
CA GLU A 724 12.17 23.20 45.71
C GLU A 724 13.66 23.52 45.89
N ILE A 725 14.19 23.40 47.12
CA ILE A 725 15.60 23.67 47.44
C ILE A 725 16.53 22.59 46.90
N ASN A 726 16.12 21.32 47.01
CA ASN A 726 16.97 20.18 46.67
C ASN A 726 16.92 19.83 45.17
N SER A 727 15.91 20.31 44.44
CA SER A 727 15.77 20.03 43.01
C SER A 727 16.80 20.80 42.19
N LYS A 728 17.56 20.05 41.38
CA LYS A 728 18.45 20.60 40.34
C LYS A 728 17.81 20.59 38.95
N ASP A 729 16.55 20.14 38.86
CA ASP A 729 15.84 20.01 37.59
C ASP A 729 15.25 21.35 37.13
N GLU A 730 15.53 21.71 35.88
CA GLU A 730 15.07 22.97 35.28
C GLU A 730 13.54 23.03 35.19
N SER A 731 12.87 21.90 34.93
CA SER A 731 11.42 21.81 34.75
C SER A 731 10.69 22.02 36.09
N LEU A 732 11.19 21.42 37.16
CA LEU A 732 10.69 21.66 38.52
C LEU A 732 10.91 23.12 38.96
N THR A 733 12.08 23.68 38.66
CA THR A 733 12.36 25.10 38.96
C THR A 733 11.38 26.02 38.24
N LYS A 734 11.06 25.73 36.96
CA LYS A 734 10.03 26.45 36.19
C LYS A 734 8.64 26.32 36.83
N ALA A 735 8.27 25.13 37.30
CA ALA A 735 6.99 24.89 37.97
C ALA A 735 6.84 25.74 39.24
N PHE A 736 7.82 25.72 40.14
CA PHE A 736 7.79 26.53 41.37
C PHE A 736 7.77 28.03 41.08
N LYS A 737 8.58 28.49 40.11
CA LYS A 737 8.54 29.89 39.65
C LYS A 737 7.16 30.27 39.11
N TYR A 738 6.49 29.39 38.38
CA TYR A 738 5.14 29.61 37.89
C TYR A 738 4.13 29.71 39.05
N PHE A 739 4.18 28.80 40.02
CA PHE A 739 3.27 28.85 41.18
C PHE A 739 3.44 30.15 41.97
N ALA A 740 4.69 30.57 42.21
CA ALA A 740 4.99 31.84 42.88
C ALA A 740 4.48 33.05 42.08
N THR A 741 4.73 33.09 40.76
CA THR A 741 4.30 34.20 39.89
C THR A 741 2.78 34.33 39.82
N ASN A 742 2.06 33.21 39.86
CA ASN A 742 0.60 33.17 39.83
C ASN A 742 -0.06 33.24 41.22
N LYS A 743 0.71 33.57 42.28
CA LYS A 743 0.23 33.72 43.66
C LYS A 743 -0.43 32.46 44.25
N ILE A 744 0.03 31.28 43.84
CA ILE A 744 -0.39 30.01 44.41
C ILE A 744 0.47 29.76 45.64
N SER A 745 -0.11 29.84 46.84
CA SER A 745 0.60 29.50 48.07
C SER A 745 0.89 28.00 48.12
N LEU A 746 1.96 27.62 48.83
CA LEU A 746 2.30 26.21 49.00
C LEU A 746 1.20 25.45 49.74
N ASP A 747 0.49 26.08 50.68
CA ASP A 747 -0.64 25.46 51.39
C ASP A 747 -1.82 25.16 50.44
N ASN A 748 -2.14 26.09 49.55
CA ASN A 748 -3.18 25.87 48.54
C ASN A 748 -2.74 24.77 47.56
N LEU A 749 -1.46 24.76 47.16
CA LEU A 749 -0.92 23.71 46.30
C LEU A 749 -1.02 22.35 46.98
N VAL A 750 -0.69 22.23 48.27
CA VAL A 750 -0.84 20.98 49.04
C VAL A 750 -2.30 20.51 49.05
N ALA A 751 -3.26 21.40 49.32
CA ALA A 751 -4.67 21.04 49.33
C ALA A 751 -5.15 20.55 47.94
N GLU A 752 -4.71 21.20 46.86
CA GLU A 752 -4.99 20.75 45.49
C GLU A 752 -4.40 19.37 45.21
N LEU A 753 -3.15 19.12 45.61
CA LEU A 753 -2.48 17.83 45.39
C LEU A 753 -3.17 16.70 46.19
N GLN A 754 -3.59 16.98 47.42
CA GLN A 754 -4.33 16.06 48.27
C GLN A 754 -5.67 15.64 47.64
N GLU A 755 -6.37 16.61 47.04
CA GLU A 755 -7.65 16.37 46.37
C GLU A 755 -7.48 15.67 45.02
N ASP A 756 -6.53 16.10 44.19
CA ASP A 756 -6.35 15.61 42.82
C ASP A 756 -5.69 14.22 42.75
N PHE A 757 -4.99 13.79 43.79
CA PHE A 757 -4.32 12.49 43.91
C PHE A 757 -4.81 11.68 45.12
N SER A 758 -6.05 11.94 45.55
CA SER A 758 -6.71 11.18 46.62
C SER A 758 -6.90 9.71 46.25
N ALA A 759 -7.22 8.86 47.24
CA ALA A 759 -7.41 7.43 47.04
C ALA A 759 -8.43 7.11 45.91
N GLU A 760 -9.51 7.89 45.82
CA GLU A 760 -10.59 7.72 44.84
C GLU A 760 -10.15 8.04 43.40
N LYS A 761 -9.10 8.85 43.23
CA LYS A 761 -8.51 9.25 41.94
C LYS A 761 -7.25 8.43 41.58
N THR A 762 -7.02 7.33 42.29
CA THR A 762 -5.95 6.35 41.99
C THR A 762 -6.53 5.03 41.48
N LEU A 763 -5.81 4.35 40.59
CA LEU A 763 -6.23 3.07 40.01
C LEU A 763 -5.09 2.05 40.02
N SER A 764 -5.40 0.80 40.36
CA SER A 764 -4.45 -0.33 40.40
C SER A 764 -4.82 -1.37 39.35
N ILE A 765 -3.85 -1.79 38.53
CA ILE A 765 -4.04 -2.60 37.33
C ILE A 765 -3.04 -3.78 37.34
N ASN A 766 -3.16 -4.62 38.37
CA ASN A 766 -2.14 -5.61 38.71
C ASN A 766 -2.59 -7.08 38.56
N SER A 767 -3.90 -7.37 38.39
CA SER A 767 -4.42 -8.74 38.37
C SER A 767 -4.90 -9.17 36.99
N GLN A 768 -4.63 -10.42 36.58
CA GLN A 768 -5.20 -11.00 35.34
C GLN A 768 -6.73 -11.15 35.39
N ASN A 769 -7.32 -11.30 36.58
CA ASN A 769 -8.77 -11.28 36.82
C ASN A 769 -9.26 -9.86 37.15
N GLU A 770 -8.94 -8.88 36.31
CA GLU A 770 -9.45 -7.53 36.49
C GLU A 770 -10.96 -7.49 36.23
N SER A 771 -11.72 -6.88 37.15
CA SER A 771 -13.13 -6.58 36.91
C SER A 771 -13.27 -5.75 35.62
N GLU A 772 -14.29 -6.03 34.80
CA GLU A 772 -14.63 -5.24 33.59
C GLU A 772 -14.60 -3.72 33.86
N LYS A 773 -14.95 -3.32 35.09
CA LYS A 773 -14.93 -1.94 35.58
C LYS A 773 -13.54 -1.28 35.52
N ASN A 774 -12.47 -1.99 35.85
CA ASN A 774 -11.11 -1.45 35.79
C ASN A 774 -10.67 -1.27 34.35
N GLN A 775 -10.96 -2.24 33.48
CA GLN A 775 -10.61 -2.17 32.07
C GLN A 775 -11.35 -1.02 31.35
N LEU A 776 -12.63 -0.81 31.69
CA LEU A 776 -13.40 0.33 31.20
C LEU A 776 -12.86 1.68 31.69
N ALA A 777 -12.49 1.78 32.97
CA ALA A 777 -11.90 3.00 33.54
C ALA A 777 -10.57 3.37 32.87
N VAL A 778 -9.77 2.36 32.52
CA VAL A 778 -8.48 2.49 31.84
C VAL A 778 -8.65 2.93 30.39
N ASN A 779 -9.64 2.39 29.68
CA ASN A 779 -9.92 2.72 28.29
C ASN A 779 -10.54 4.11 28.11
N THR A 780 -11.13 4.67 29.16
CA THR A 780 -11.82 5.98 29.17
C THR A 780 -11.05 7.06 29.93
N LEU A 781 -9.74 6.89 30.16
CA LEU A 781 -8.91 7.83 30.92
C LEU A 781 -8.88 9.25 30.34
N GLU A 782 -9.21 9.44 29.08
CA GLU A 782 -9.28 10.74 28.41
C GLU A 782 -10.63 11.44 28.63
N ALA A 783 -11.66 10.70 29.06
CA ALA A 783 -13.00 11.21 29.19
C ALA A 783 -13.08 12.27 30.31
N PRO A 784 -13.81 13.39 30.11
CA PRO A 784 -13.92 14.45 31.11
C PRO A 784 -14.54 14.03 32.45
N ASN A 785 -15.33 12.95 32.46
CA ASN A 785 -15.98 12.38 33.64
C ASN A 785 -15.12 11.33 34.36
N ASN A 786 -13.99 10.93 33.78
CA ASN A 786 -13.04 10.04 34.42
C ASN A 786 -12.10 10.91 35.27
N GLU A 787 -11.99 10.64 36.57
CA GLU A 787 -11.20 11.48 37.49
C GLU A 787 -9.85 10.88 37.87
N TYR A 788 -9.53 9.67 37.38
CA TYR A 788 -8.27 9.01 37.68
C TYR A 788 -7.07 9.79 37.12
N ARG A 789 -6.05 10.00 37.96
CA ARG A 789 -4.80 10.71 37.62
C ARG A 789 -3.53 9.92 37.91
N ALA A 790 -3.60 8.91 38.77
CA ALA A 790 -2.46 8.06 39.13
C ALA A 790 -2.80 6.59 38.92
N ILE A 791 -1.94 5.88 38.21
CA ILE A 791 -2.12 4.49 37.82
C ILE A 791 -0.94 3.67 38.34
N PHE A 792 -1.21 2.58 39.04
CA PHE A 792 -0.23 1.65 39.59
C PHE A 792 -0.30 0.34 38.82
N ALA A 793 0.83 -0.06 38.21
CA ALA A 793 0.86 -1.25 37.35
C ALA A 793 2.20 -2.00 37.42
N VAL A 794 2.12 -3.31 37.23
CA VAL A 794 3.24 -4.18 36.90
C VAL A 794 3.34 -4.30 35.38
N ASP A 795 2.74 -5.28 34.70
CA ASP A 795 3.09 -5.58 33.29
C ASP A 795 1.98 -5.36 32.24
N LYS A 796 0.90 -4.65 32.60
CA LYS A 796 -0.27 -4.44 31.72
C LYS A 796 -0.04 -3.58 30.47
N LEU A 797 1.17 -3.03 30.29
CA LEU A 797 1.53 -2.24 29.12
C LEU A 797 1.98 -3.02 27.90
N ASN A 798 2.05 -4.35 28.00
CA ASN A 798 2.64 -5.14 26.94
C ASN A 798 1.71 -5.27 25.73
N GLU A 799 0.37 -5.23 25.83
CA GLU A 799 -0.58 -5.19 24.69
C GLU A 799 -1.94 -4.58 25.09
N GLY A 800 -2.38 -3.50 24.41
CA GLY A 800 -3.77 -3.01 24.48
C GLY A 800 -4.03 -1.67 25.20
N TRP A 801 -3.11 -1.13 26.00
CA TRP A 801 -3.32 0.14 26.71
C TRP A 801 -2.79 1.37 25.95
N ASP A 802 -3.70 2.13 25.34
CA ASP A 802 -3.41 3.33 24.52
C ASP A 802 -4.01 4.59 25.15
N VAL A 803 -3.19 5.42 25.79
CA VAL A 803 -3.63 6.63 26.50
C VAL A 803 -2.86 7.86 26.04
N LEU A 804 -3.59 8.87 25.57
CA LEU A 804 -3.03 10.10 25.03
C LEU A 804 -2.66 11.11 26.12
N ASN A 805 -3.34 11.11 27.27
CA ASN A 805 -3.08 12.02 28.38
C ASN A 805 -2.07 11.49 29.43
N LEU A 806 -1.27 10.47 29.09
CA LEU A 806 -0.12 10.04 29.89
C LEU A 806 1.07 10.98 29.67
N PHE A 807 1.58 11.60 30.74
CA PHE A 807 2.67 12.58 30.70
C PHE A 807 3.90 12.20 31.53
N ASP A 808 3.73 11.32 32.53
CA ASP A 808 4.82 10.94 33.41
C ASP A 808 4.79 9.42 33.66
N ILE A 809 5.95 8.78 33.54
CA ILE A 809 6.16 7.37 33.90
C ILE A 809 7.23 7.35 34.99
N VAL A 810 6.89 6.83 36.16
CA VAL A 810 7.77 6.76 37.32
C VAL A 810 8.16 5.31 37.57
N ARG A 811 9.46 5.03 37.42
CA ARG A 811 10.05 3.72 37.72
C ARG A 811 10.31 3.61 39.23
N LEU A 812 9.75 2.58 39.88
CA LEU A 812 9.81 2.40 41.33
C LEU A 812 10.83 1.35 41.80
N TYR A 813 11.57 0.73 40.88
CA TYR A 813 12.58 -0.29 41.19
C TYR A 813 13.89 -0.04 40.41
N ASP A 814 14.99 -0.58 40.95
CA ASP A 814 16.34 -0.29 40.46
C ASP A 814 17.08 -1.52 39.90
N THR A 815 16.41 -2.65 39.73
CA THR A 815 17.05 -3.88 39.23
C THR A 815 17.52 -3.76 37.78
N ARG A 816 18.69 -4.34 37.48
CA ARG A 816 19.35 -4.37 36.16
C ARG A 816 19.61 -5.81 35.74
N ASP A 817 19.25 -6.14 34.49
CA ASP A 817 19.36 -7.50 33.93
C ASP A 817 20.38 -7.62 32.79
N ALA A 818 21.23 -6.60 32.58
CA ALA A 818 22.12 -6.52 31.43
C ALA A 818 23.42 -7.32 31.59
N LYS A 819 23.88 -7.91 30.48
CA LYS A 819 25.19 -8.55 30.33
C LYS A 819 25.91 -7.95 29.11
N ASN A 820 27.20 -7.60 29.26
CA ASN A 820 28.09 -7.11 28.18
C ASN A 820 27.55 -5.89 27.37
N ASN A 821 27.02 -4.86 28.03
CA ASN A 821 26.49 -3.63 27.40
C ASN A 821 25.33 -3.84 26.39
N ILE A 822 24.67 -5.00 26.43
CA ILE A 822 23.44 -5.26 25.67
C ILE A 822 22.25 -5.05 26.63
N PRO A 823 21.25 -4.22 26.28
CA PRO A 823 20.05 -4.04 27.09
C PRO A 823 19.39 -5.38 27.41
N GLY A 824 19.05 -5.59 28.68
CA GLY A 824 18.32 -6.79 29.13
C GLY A 824 16.86 -6.78 28.66
N PRO A 825 16.14 -7.90 28.81
CA PRO A 825 14.73 -8.02 28.39
C PRO A 825 13.82 -6.99 29.07
N THR A 826 14.06 -6.67 30.35
CA THR A 826 13.33 -5.66 31.10
C THR A 826 13.50 -4.26 30.52
N THR A 827 14.73 -3.87 30.13
CA THR A 827 15.01 -2.56 29.52
C THR A 827 14.34 -2.42 28.15
N ILE A 828 14.26 -3.51 27.38
CA ILE A 828 13.56 -3.52 26.08
C ILE A 828 12.06 -3.30 26.28
N LYS A 829 11.44 -4.01 27.25
CA LYS A 829 10.03 -3.81 27.62
C LYS A 829 9.76 -2.37 28.08
N GLU A 830 10.65 -1.79 28.88
CA GLU A 830 10.54 -0.40 29.32
C GLU A 830 10.64 0.60 28.15
N ALA A 831 11.52 0.38 27.18
CA ALA A 831 11.60 1.22 25.98
C ALA A 831 10.34 1.14 25.11
N GLN A 832 9.74 -0.05 24.98
CA GLN A 832 8.46 -0.24 24.29
C GLN A 832 7.31 0.47 25.02
N LEU A 833 7.26 0.35 26.35
CA LEU A 833 6.34 1.08 27.21
C LEU A 833 6.43 2.59 26.97
N ILE A 834 7.63 3.16 27.03
CA ILE A 834 7.86 4.58 26.79
C ILE A 834 7.35 4.97 25.40
N GLY A 835 7.64 4.17 24.37
CA GLY A 835 7.15 4.40 23.00
C GLY A 835 5.62 4.46 22.91
N ARG A 836 4.90 3.62 23.67
CA ARG A 836 3.43 3.63 23.73
C ARG A 836 2.89 4.85 24.48
N GLY A 837 3.52 5.23 25.58
CA GLY A 837 3.14 6.43 26.34
C GLY A 837 3.50 7.75 25.65
N ALA A 838 4.46 7.71 24.72
CA ALA A 838 4.94 8.89 24.00
C ALA A 838 4.02 9.38 22.88
N ARG A 839 2.80 8.84 22.72
CA ARG A 839 1.83 9.37 21.74
C ARG A 839 1.44 10.81 22.08
N TYR A 840 1.31 11.67 21.07
CA TYR A 840 0.96 13.07 21.32
C TYR A 840 -0.46 13.20 21.90
N CYS A 841 -0.63 14.12 22.86
CA CYS A 841 -1.93 14.46 23.40
C CYS A 841 -2.55 15.56 22.53
N PRO A 842 -3.65 15.31 21.80
CA PRO A 842 -4.15 16.30 20.85
C PRO A 842 -4.71 17.54 21.55
N PHE A 843 -4.23 18.72 21.16
CA PHE A 843 -4.80 20.01 21.57
C PHE A 843 -4.59 21.07 20.49
N LYS A 844 -5.58 21.95 20.31
CA LYS A 844 -5.48 23.11 19.39
C LYS A 844 -5.05 24.35 20.14
N ILE A 845 -4.11 25.11 19.59
CA ILE A 845 -3.83 26.48 20.08
C ILE A 845 -4.67 27.46 19.27
N ASN A 846 -4.53 27.38 17.94
CA ASN A 846 -5.28 28.18 16.97
C ASN A 846 -5.94 27.26 15.92
N GLU A 847 -6.92 27.75 15.17
CA GLU A 847 -7.67 26.97 14.16
C GLU A 847 -6.81 26.42 13.01
N THR A 848 -5.66 27.04 12.76
CA THR A 848 -4.73 26.66 11.68
C THR A 848 -3.79 25.51 12.05
N HIS A 849 -3.62 25.20 13.33
CA HIS A 849 -2.67 24.19 13.78
C HIS A 849 -3.31 22.80 13.79
N ASP A 850 -2.55 21.81 13.34
CA ASP A 850 -2.95 20.41 13.50
C ASP A 850 -3.07 20.10 15.02
N PRO A 851 -4.26 19.67 15.49
CA PRO A 851 -4.45 19.30 16.89
C PRO A 851 -3.52 18.18 17.34
N SER A 852 -3.10 17.30 16.45
CA SER A 852 -2.39 16.05 16.75
C SER A 852 -0.87 16.14 16.60
N GLN A 853 -0.34 17.32 16.24
CA GLN A 853 1.09 17.55 16.02
C GLN A 853 1.69 18.45 17.11
N ARG A 854 2.93 18.17 17.52
CA ARG A 854 3.75 19.05 18.38
C ARG A 854 4.01 20.39 17.71
N LYS A 855 4.03 21.46 18.51
CA LYS A 855 4.00 22.86 18.07
C LYS A 855 5.25 23.63 18.50
N PHE A 856 5.91 23.20 19.58
CA PHE A 856 6.98 23.95 20.24
C PHE A 856 8.38 23.37 20.06
N ASP A 857 8.60 22.49 19.07
CA ASP A 857 9.92 21.91 18.76
C ASP A 857 11.00 22.95 18.41
N ARG A 858 10.59 24.12 17.90
CA ARG A 858 11.49 25.24 17.59
C ARG A 858 11.42 26.40 18.59
N ASP A 859 10.61 26.28 19.65
CA ASP A 859 10.46 27.29 20.71
C ASP A 859 10.51 26.62 22.09
N LEU A 860 11.72 26.26 22.52
CA LEU A 860 11.97 25.54 23.77
C LEU A 860 11.67 26.37 25.03
N GLN A 861 11.52 27.69 24.89
CA GLN A 861 11.20 28.59 26.00
C GLN A 861 9.69 28.80 26.17
N ASN A 862 8.87 28.24 25.29
CA ASN A 862 7.43 28.34 25.38
C ASN A 862 6.91 27.65 26.65
N GLU A 863 6.00 28.30 27.38
CA GLU A 863 5.41 27.72 28.60
C GLU A 863 4.60 26.45 28.33
N MET A 864 4.01 26.32 27.15
CA MET A 864 3.23 25.16 26.73
C MET A 864 4.10 24.00 26.22
N ARG A 865 5.44 24.17 26.13
CA ARG A 865 6.36 23.10 25.72
C ARG A 865 6.21 21.86 26.60
N ILE A 866 6.06 22.04 27.91
CA ILE A 866 5.96 20.93 28.87
C ILE A 866 4.73 20.04 28.63
N CYS A 867 3.70 20.57 27.96
CA CYS A 867 2.51 19.86 27.53
C CYS A 867 2.73 19.00 26.28
N GLU A 868 3.93 19.02 25.69
CA GLU A 868 4.33 18.21 24.54
C GLU A 868 5.44 17.21 24.89
N GLU A 869 5.80 17.10 26.16
CA GLU A 869 6.88 16.24 26.65
C GLU A 869 6.34 15.12 27.55
N LEU A 870 6.93 13.92 27.41
CA LEU A 870 6.72 12.77 28.30
C LEU A 870 7.95 12.61 29.18
N TYR A 871 7.77 12.60 30.50
CA TYR A 871 8.89 12.44 31.44
C TYR A 871 8.97 11.01 31.97
N TYR A 872 10.13 10.39 31.79
CA TYR A 872 10.48 9.11 32.39
C TYR A 872 11.37 9.35 33.61
N HIS A 873 10.84 9.12 34.81
CA HIS A 873 11.51 9.35 36.08
C HIS A 873 12.18 8.06 36.56
N SER A 874 13.50 8.11 36.74
CA SER A 874 14.28 6.97 37.25
C SER A 874 15.25 7.37 38.35
N ASN A 875 15.71 6.39 39.13
CA ASN A 875 16.86 6.58 39.99
C ASN A 875 18.11 6.90 39.15
N TYR A 876 19.06 7.63 39.71
CA TYR A 876 20.31 7.92 39.03
C TYR A 876 21.16 6.63 38.91
N ASN A 877 21.24 6.11 37.69
CA ASN A 877 22.04 4.93 37.37
C ASN A 877 22.63 5.06 35.95
N PRO A 878 23.85 5.61 35.82
CA PRO A 878 24.44 5.92 34.51
C PRO A 878 24.50 4.73 33.54
N ARG A 879 24.73 3.51 34.04
CA ARG A 879 24.82 2.30 33.20
C ARG A 879 23.47 1.89 32.64
N TYR A 880 22.43 1.89 33.49
CA TYR A 880 21.06 1.61 33.06
C TYR A 880 20.56 2.66 32.07
N ILE A 881 20.90 3.94 32.28
CA ILE A 881 20.53 5.03 31.36
C ILE A 881 21.17 4.87 30.00
N GLN A 882 22.44 4.47 29.92
CA GLN A 882 23.07 4.17 28.64
C GLN A 882 22.35 3.04 27.90
N GLU A 883 21.91 2.01 28.62
CA GLU A 883 21.13 0.90 28.06
C GLU A 883 19.75 1.35 27.58
N LEU A 884 19.02 2.10 28.41
CA LEU A 884 17.70 2.63 28.09
C LEU A 884 17.78 3.61 26.92
N THR A 885 18.74 4.55 26.93
CA THR A 885 18.97 5.51 25.85
C THR A 885 19.32 4.78 24.56
N SER A 886 20.18 3.76 24.61
CA SER A 886 20.49 2.91 23.45
C SER A 886 19.26 2.18 22.93
N ALA A 887 18.38 1.69 23.81
CA ALA A 887 17.13 1.06 23.41
C ALA A 887 16.16 2.08 22.78
N LEU A 888 16.03 3.28 23.35
CA LEU A 888 15.18 4.36 22.84
C LEU A 888 15.69 4.94 21.50
N ILE A 889 17.00 5.01 21.29
CA ILE A 889 17.59 5.37 20.00
C ILE A 889 17.29 4.28 18.96
N LYS A 890 17.46 3.00 19.31
CA LYS A 890 17.14 1.88 18.42
C LYS A 890 15.67 1.82 18.04
N THR A 891 14.76 2.15 18.95
CA THR A 891 13.31 2.23 18.64
C THR A 891 12.96 3.49 17.84
N GLY A 892 13.85 4.48 17.74
CA GLY A 892 13.63 5.71 17.00
C GLY A 892 12.86 6.79 17.77
N ILE A 893 12.54 6.58 19.04
CA ILE A 893 11.82 7.57 19.86
C ILE A 893 12.75 8.71 20.35
N ILE A 894 14.07 8.46 20.41
CA ILE A 894 15.12 9.46 20.69
C ILE A 894 16.07 9.55 19.48
N PRO A 895 16.52 10.76 19.08
CA PRO A 895 17.48 10.92 17.97
C PRO A 895 18.88 10.42 18.33
N ASP A 896 19.57 9.83 17.34
CA ASP A 896 20.89 9.19 17.45
C ASP A 896 22.04 10.22 17.69
N ASN A 897 21.91 11.43 17.13
CA ASN A 897 22.81 12.57 17.36
C ASN A 897 22.05 13.89 17.12
N THR A 898 22.31 14.93 17.92
CA THR A 898 21.87 16.30 17.62
C THR A 898 23.12 17.13 17.28
N ILE A 899 23.19 17.66 16.06
CA ILE A 899 24.24 18.60 15.65
C ILE A 899 23.68 20.00 15.89
N LYS A 900 24.35 20.79 16.72
CA LYS A 900 24.10 22.24 16.76
C LYS A 900 24.66 22.84 15.47
N ILE A 901 23.78 23.20 14.54
CA ILE A 901 24.18 23.89 13.31
C ILE A 901 23.91 25.38 13.52
N LYS A 902 24.94 26.19 13.34
CA LYS A 902 24.83 27.65 13.31
C LYS A 902 24.42 28.06 11.89
N LEU A 903 23.16 28.45 11.71
CA LEU A 903 22.71 29.09 10.48
C LEU A 903 23.28 30.51 10.44
N ALA A 904 24.29 30.70 9.60
CA ALA A 904 24.87 32.01 9.35
C ALA A 904 24.27 32.63 8.08
N ILE A 905 23.88 33.90 8.15
CA ILE A 905 23.49 34.66 6.96
C ILE A 905 24.73 34.83 6.08
N LYS A 906 24.57 34.63 4.76
CA LYS A 906 25.65 34.77 3.78
C LYS A 906 26.38 36.11 3.96
N LYS A 907 27.71 36.07 4.07
CA LYS A 907 28.56 37.28 4.20
C LYS A 907 28.30 38.29 3.08
N GLU A 908 28.10 37.80 1.85
CA GLU A 908 27.75 38.61 0.68
C GLU A 908 26.46 39.40 0.90
N PHE A 909 25.44 38.82 1.55
CA PHE A 909 24.19 39.52 1.87
C PHE A 909 24.37 40.51 3.02
N LYS A 910 25.09 40.15 4.09
CA LYS A 910 25.39 41.07 5.22
C LYS A 910 26.12 42.35 4.77
N ASN A 911 26.89 42.25 3.69
CA ASN A 911 27.63 43.37 3.10
C ASN A 911 26.79 44.27 2.18
N THR A 912 25.53 43.90 1.88
CA THR A 912 24.65 44.73 1.03
C THR A 912 24.12 45.94 1.79
N GLU A 913 23.93 47.06 1.08
CA GLU A 913 23.26 48.26 1.62
C GLU A 913 21.85 47.92 2.15
N PHE A 914 21.17 46.98 1.48
CA PHE A 914 19.84 46.51 1.86
C PHE A 914 19.82 45.83 3.24
N TYR A 915 20.80 45.00 3.57
CA TYR A 915 20.87 44.42 4.92
C TYR A 915 21.18 45.47 5.99
N GLN A 916 22.12 46.39 5.70
CA GLN A 916 22.61 47.37 6.67
C GLN A 916 21.59 48.46 7.03
N SER A 917 20.75 48.85 6.07
CA SER A 917 19.84 50.01 6.17
C SER A 917 18.41 49.75 5.69
N GLY A 918 18.11 48.55 5.22
CA GLY A 918 16.78 48.17 4.76
C GLY A 918 15.74 48.17 5.88
N LEU A 919 14.50 48.48 5.51
CA LEU A 919 13.36 48.58 6.41
C LEU A 919 12.44 47.38 6.24
N LEU A 920 12.12 46.73 7.36
CA LEU A 920 11.09 45.70 7.47
C LEU A 920 9.84 46.31 8.10
N PHE A 921 8.72 46.30 7.37
CA PHE A 921 7.45 46.81 7.84
C PHE A 921 6.63 45.68 8.45
N LEU A 922 6.16 45.85 9.70
CA LEU A 922 5.33 44.86 10.42
C LEU A 922 4.17 45.57 11.11
N ASN A 923 3.04 44.88 11.24
CA ASN A 923 1.95 45.35 12.09
C ASN A 923 2.11 44.86 13.54
N GLN A 924 1.31 45.42 14.45
CA GLN A 924 1.42 45.22 15.89
C GLN A 924 0.07 44.79 16.49
N PRO A 925 0.05 44.09 17.63
CA PRO A 925 -1.20 43.79 18.32
C PRO A 925 -1.76 45.06 18.99
N GLU A 926 -3.00 45.41 18.65
CA GLU A 926 -3.80 46.48 19.24
C GLU A 926 -4.93 45.89 20.09
N LYS A 927 -5.21 46.45 21.27
CA LYS A 927 -6.27 45.94 22.15
C LYS A 927 -7.65 46.34 21.62
N TYR A 928 -8.63 45.43 21.69
CA TYR A 928 -10.03 45.76 21.39
C TYR A 928 -10.60 46.80 22.37
N SER A 929 -11.32 47.80 21.84
CA SER A 929 -12.11 48.72 22.66
C SER A 929 -13.44 48.06 23.04
N ARG A 930 -13.86 48.20 24.31
CA ARG A 930 -15.17 47.68 24.77
C ARG A 930 -16.35 48.31 24.02
N ASN A 931 -16.18 49.50 23.47
CA ASN A 931 -17.21 50.22 22.73
C ASN A 931 -17.50 49.61 21.34
N ASP A 932 -16.66 48.67 20.88
CA ASP A 932 -16.79 48.05 19.56
C ASP A 932 -17.56 46.71 19.60
N VAL A 933 -18.02 46.27 20.79
CA VAL A 933 -18.68 44.96 21.00
C VAL A 933 -20.17 45.16 21.26
N TRP A 934 -21.02 44.77 20.30
CA TRP A 934 -22.47 44.99 20.33
C TRP A 934 -23.31 43.72 20.53
N GLU A 935 -22.74 42.54 20.28
CA GLU A 935 -23.42 41.24 20.43
C GLU A 935 -22.44 40.12 20.80
N LEU A 936 -22.99 38.99 21.27
CA LEU A 936 -22.20 37.77 21.47
C LEU A 936 -21.84 37.15 20.12
N PRO A 937 -20.61 36.62 19.94
CA PRO A 937 -20.21 35.96 18.70
C PRO A 937 -21.19 34.85 18.28
N SER A 938 -21.50 34.77 16.98
CA SER A 938 -22.43 33.77 16.44
C SER A 938 -21.97 32.33 16.69
N ALA A 939 -20.65 32.12 16.80
CA ALA A 939 -20.05 30.84 17.18
C ALA A 939 -20.44 30.37 18.60
N ILE A 940 -20.75 31.30 19.50
CA ILE A 940 -21.22 31.01 20.88
C ILE A 940 -22.73 30.80 20.88
N LEU A 941 -23.47 31.63 20.15
CA LEU A 941 -24.93 31.50 20.05
C LEU A 941 -25.37 30.19 19.40
N ASN A 942 -24.62 29.72 18.39
CA ASN A 942 -24.95 28.51 17.63
C ASN A 942 -24.26 27.25 18.17
N PHE A 943 -23.53 27.33 19.28
CA PHE A 943 -22.84 26.17 19.86
C PHE A 943 -23.86 25.27 20.58
N PRO A 944 -23.88 23.94 20.33
CA PRO A 944 -24.76 23.03 21.05
C PRO A 944 -24.20 22.79 22.46
N TYR A 945 -24.82 23.39 23.47
CA TYR A 945 -24.40 23.20 24.86
C TYR A 945 -24.99 21.90 25.41
N GLN A 946 -24.16 21.05 25.99
CA GLN A 946 -24.62 19.79 26.56
C GLN A 946 -24.56 19.80 28.08
N VAL A 947 -25.66 19.39 28.72
CA VAL A 947 -25.74 19.28 30.18
C VAL A 947 -26.31 17.92 30.55
N SER A 948 -25.55 17.13 31.31
CA SER A 948 -26.02 15.87 31.87
C SER A 948 -26.49 16.02 33.31
N LEU A 949 -27.68 15.49 33.58
CA LEU A 949 -28.22 15.22 34.90
C LEU A 949 -27.74 13.79 35.26
N ARG A 950 -26.93 13.63 36.32
CA ARG A 950 -26.19 12.39 36.66
C ARG A 950 -27.10 11.15 36.68
N THR A 951 -27.10 10.30 35.64
CA THR A 951 -27.65 8.93 35.66
C THR A 951 -27.09 8.02 34.56
N ASN A 952 -27.03 6.71 34.82
CA ASN A 952 -26.44 5.64 33.97
C ASN A 952 -27.27 5.21 32.74
N ILE A 953 -28.31 5.96 32.36
CA ILE A 953 -29.11 5.70 31.16
C ILE A 953 -29.46 7.07 30.57
N SER A 954 -29.09 7.33 29.31
CA SER A 954 -29.27 8.64 28.67
C SER A 954 -30.36 8.61 27.59
N LEU A 955 -31.49 9.25 27.88
CA LEU A 955 -32.29 9.89 26.84
C LEU A 955 -31.86 11.35 26.75
N SER A 956 -31.96 11.98 25.58
CA SER A 956 -31.62 13.39 25.37
C SER A 956 -32.85 14.20 24.96
N ARG A 957 -32.96 15.43 25.47
CA ARG A 957 -33.99 16.41 25.12
C ARG A 957 -33.32 17.74 24.82
N ASP A 958 -33.65 18.34 23.68
CA ASP A 958 -33.22 19.70 23.36
C ASP A 958 -34.14 20.72 24.04
N LEU A 959 -33.54 21.65 24.77
CA LEU A 959 -34.16 22.85 25.33
C LEU A 959 -33.61 24.07 24.60
N PHE A 960 -34.47 25.05 24.33
CA PHE A 960 -34.09 26.31 23.72
C PHE A 960 -34.35 27.45 24.69
N PHE A 961 -33.31 28.20 25.04
CA PHE A 961 -33.44 29.48 25.74
C PHE A 961 -33.13 30.59 24.74
N GLU A 962 -34.18 31.23 24.23
CA GLU A 962 -34.13 32.18 23.10
C GLU A 962 -33.38 31.62 21.88
N ARG A 963 -32.10 31.98 21.70
CA ARG A 963 -31.24 31.57 20.57
C ARG A 963 -30.24 30.47 20.91
N VAL A 964 -30.10 30.10 22.18
CA VAL A 964 -29.10 29.12 22.63
C VAL A 964 -29.74 27.73 22.75
N LYS A 965 -29.18 26.77 22.01
CA LYS A 965 -29.61 25.37 22.02
C LYS A 965 -28.87 24.60 23.12
N ILE A 966 -29.61 23.97 24.03
CA ILE A 966 -29.07 23.15 25.11
C ILE A 966 -29.62 21.74 25.01
N THR A 967 -28.75 20.75 24.81
CA THR A 967 -29.14 19.33 24.87
C THR A 967 -28.95 18.82 26.29
N VAL A 968 -30.05 18.40 26.91
CA VAL A 968 -30.07 17.86 28.28
C VAL A 968 -30.21 16.35 28.24
N SER A 969 -29.33 15.63 28.94
CA SER A 969 -29.42 14.17 29.08
C SER A 969 -29.75 13.74 30.51
N GLY A 970 -30.66 12.76 30.66
CA GLY A 970 -31.13 12.28 31.96
C GLY A 970 -32.21 11.19 31.87
N LEU A 971 -32.81 10.82 33.01
CA LEU A 971 -33.90 9.84 33.10
C LEU A 971 -35.14 10.30 32.32
N LYS A 972 -35.86 9.36 31.70
CA LYS A 972 -37.10 9.63 30.95
C LYS A 972 -38.14 10.40 31.77
N SER A 973 -38.30 10.04 33.05
CA SER A 973 -39.23 10.70 33.97
C SER A 973 -38.81 12.14 34.30
N GLN A 974 -37.51 12.41 34.45
CA GLN A 974 -36.98 13.75 34.72
C GLN A 974 -37.01 14.65 33.48
N LEU A 975 -36.82 14.08 32.30
CA LEU A 975 -36.86 14.83 31.04
C LEU A 975 -38.29 15.14 30.58
N GLN A 976 -39.29 14.38 31.05
CA GLN A 976 -40.70 14.66 30.77
C GLN A 976 -41.20 15.87 31.58
N GLU A 977 -40.78 15.99 32.85
CA GLU A 977 -41.17 17.08 33.74
C GLU A 977 -39.96 17.57 34.55
N LEU A 978 -39.35 18.67 34.08
CA LEU A 978 -38.19 19.28 34.73
C LEU A 978 -38.64 20.06 35.97
N LYS A 979 -37.99 19.81 37.10
CA LYS A 979 -38.21 20.59 38.32
C LYS A 979 -37.48 21.94 38.22
N PRO A 980 -37.96 23.00 38.87
CA PRO A 980 -37.30 24.31 38.88
C PRO A 980 -35.82 24.25 39.32
N GLU A 981 -35.49 23.35 40.25
CA GLU A 981 -34.11 23.14 40.70
C GLU A 981 -33.19 22.56 39.61
N ASP A 982 -33.73 21.70 38.75
CA ASP A 982 -33.00 21.10 37.64
C ASP A 982 -32.79 22.12 36.52
N GLU A 983 -33.78 22.97 36.24
CA GLU A 983 -33.66 24.09 35.30
C GLU A 983 -32.57 25.09 35.73
N ILE A 984 -32.56 25.48 37.02
CA ILE A 984 -31.52 26.36 37.56
C ILE A 984 -30.13 25.74 37.43
N LYS A 985 -29.99 24.43 37.69
CA LYS A 985 -28.72 23.71 37.52
C LYS A 985 -28.28 23.66 36.06
N ILE A 986 -29.21 23.42 35.13
CA ILE A 986 -28.95 23.43 33.69
C ILE A 986 -28.46 24.82 33.27
N LEU A 987 -29.19 25.87 33.62
CA LEU A 987 -28.83 27.25 33.31
C LEU A 987 -27.47 27.64 33.90
N THR A 988 -27.21 27.30 35.16
CA THR A 988 -25.93 27.62 35.83
C THR A 988 -24.75 26.94 35.13
N LYS A 989 -24.90 25.66 34.75
CA LYS A 989 -23.87 24.93 34.00
C LYS A 989 -23.65 25.51 32.60
N THR A 990 -24.73 25.84 31.88
CA THR A 990 -24.64 26.43 30.55
C THR A 990 -24.02 27.82 30.58
N ILE A 991 -24.38 28.67 31.55
CA ILE A 991 -23.74 29.99 31.74
C ILE A 991 -22.26 29.82 32.07
N GLY A 992 -21.89 28.85 32.90
CA GLY A 992 -20.49 28.51 33.16
C GLY A 992 -19.74 28.09 31.89
N GLN A 993 -20.35 27.25 31.06
CA GLN A 993 -19.80 26.84 29.75
C GLN A 993 -19.64 28.04 28.81
N ILE A 994 -20.66 28.90 28.67
CA ILE A 994 -20.61 30.12 27.85
C ILE A 994 -19.51 31.07 28.35
N THR A 995 -19.42 31.28 29.67
CA THR A 995 -18.39 32.15 30.28
C THR A 995 -16.98 31.59 30.01
N SER A 996 -16.82 30.27 30.09
CA SER A 996 -15.57 29.58 29.80
C SER A 996 -15.22 29.69 28.30
N SER A 997 -16.21 29.57 27.42
CA SER A 997 -16.05 29.79 25.97
C SER A 997 -15.72 31.24 25.63
N LEU A 998 -16.32 32.22 26.31
CA LEU A 998 -15.99 33.64 26.14
C LEU A 998 -14.58 33.96 26.60
N ALA A 999 -14.15 33.37 27.72
CA ALA A 999 -12.80 33.53 28.24
C ALA A 999 -11.74 32.88 27.33
N SER A 1000 -12.09 31.82 26.59
CA SER A 1000 -11.18 31.09 25.70
C SER A 1000 -11.18 31.58 24.25
N ASN A 1001 -12.26 32.19 23.76
CA ASN A 1001 -12.43 32.55 22.34
C ASN A 1001 -12.58 34.04 22.04
N SER A 1002 -12.57 34.95 23.04
CA SER A 1002 -12.63 36.39 22.74
C SER A 1002 -11.23 36.92 22.39
N PRO A 1003 -10.99 37.41 21.16
CA PRO A 1003 -9.70 38.00 20.83
C PRO A 1003 -9.52 39.28 21.66
N VAL A 1004 -8.54 39.27 22.55
CA VAL A 1004 -8.19 40.44 23.40
C VAL A 1004 -7.52 41.53 22.56
N PHE A 1005 -6.97 41.16 21.40
CA PHE A 1005 -6.20 42.01 20.51
C PHE A 1005 -6.63 41.80 19.04
N ARG A 1006 -6.38 42.79 18.20
CA ARG A 1006 -6.46 42.77 16.74
C ARG A 1006 -5.15 43.24 16.13
N GLY A 1007 -4.83 42.90 14.90
CA GLY A 1007 -3.66 43.44 14.20
C GLY A 1007 -3.87 44.91 13.82
N SER A 1008 -2.85 45.75 14.05
CA SER A 1008 -2.87 47.16 13.63
C SER A 1008 -2.99 47.26 12.11
N LYS A 1009 -3.78 48.22 11.62
CA LYS A 1009 -3.86 48.52 10.18
C LYS A 1009 -2.64 49.30 9.69
N GLU A 1010 -1.96 50.00 10.60
CA GLU A 1010 -0.72 50.71 10.33
C GLU A 1010 0.49 49.79 10.57
N PHE A 1011 1.39 49.73 9.58
CA PHE A 1011 2.64 48.99 9.67
C PHE A 1011 3.77 49.92 10.11
N LYS A 1012 4.54 49.49 11.10
CA LYS A 1012 5.74 50.21 11.57
C LYS A 1012 6.99 49.57 10.99
N HIS A 1013 7.97 50.39 10.66
CA HIS A 1013 9.25 49.92 10.14
C HIS A 1013 10.24 49.61 11.27
N ILE A 1014 11.08 48.60 11.04
CA ILE A 1014 12.22 48.22 11.87
C ILE A 1014 13.40 47.96 10.93
N LEU A 1015 14.64 48.18 11.39
CA LEU A 1015 15.81 47.86 10.59
C LEU A 1015 15.96 46.34 10.40
N LEU A 1016 16.24 45.90 9.17
CA LEU A 1016 16.32 44.48 8.83
C LEU A 1016 17.36 43.74 9.68
N LYS A 1017 18.55 44.34 9.86
CA LYS A 1017 19.65 43.80 10.67
C LYS A 1017 19.33 43.63 12.16
N GLU A 1018 18.32 44.33 12.68
CA GLU A 1018 17.92 44.21 14.09
C GLU A 1018 16.98 43.00 14.32
N LYS A 1019 16.41 42.46 13.24
CA LYS A 1019 15.46 41.35 13.28
C LYS A 1019 16.01 40.05 12.71
N ILE A 1020 16.84 40.12 11.68
CA ILE A 1020 17.38 38.95 10.99
C ILE A 1020 18.88 38.87 11.26
N ASP A 1021 19.31 37.87 12.03
CA ASP A 1021 20.73 37.60 12.32
C ASP A 1021 20.99 36.07 12.37
N ASP A 1022 22.25 35.68 12.60
CA ASP A 1022 22.65 34.27 12.71
C ASP A 1022 21.90 33.57 13.86
N LYS A 1023 21.50 32.31 13.65
CA LYS A 1023 20.72 31.52 14.62
C LYS A 1023 21.36 30.16 14.85
N GLU A 1024 21.38 29.68 16.10
CA GLU A 1024 21.75 28.30 16.41
C GLU A 1024 20.49 27.42 16.44
N LEU A 1025 20.52 26.33 15.68
CA LEU A 1025 19.46 25.33 15.64
C LEU A 1025 20.03 23.94 15.99
N ASN A 1026 19.22 23.11 16.65
CA ASN A 1026 19.52 21.70 16.83
C ASN A 1026 19.01 20.93 15.60
N PHE A 1027 19.91 20.39 14.79
CA PHE A 1027 19.63 19.63 13.57
C PHE A 1027 19.97 18.16 13.75
N ALA A 1028 19.22 17.25 13.10
CA ALA A 1028 19.65 15.86 12.98
C ALA A 1028 20.69 15.71 11.85
N PRO A 1029 21.61 14.71 11.88
CA PRO A 1029 22.77 14.65 10.98
C PRO A 1029 22.49 14.53 9.48
N ASN A 1030 21.23 14.34 9.07
CA ASN A 1030 20.83 14.07 7.68
C ASN A 1030 19.63 14.92 7.19
N GLU A 1031 19.30 16.03 7.87
CA GLU A 1031 18.21 16.92 7.42
C GLU A 1031 18.67 17.86 6.31
N ASN A 1032 17.90 17.94 5.22
CA ASN A 1032 18.07 18.97 4.20
C ASN A 1032 17.52 20.30 4.70
N CYS A 1033 18.25 21.40 4.49
CA CYS A 1033 17.88 22.74 4.97
C CYS A 1033 16.62 23.36 4.32
N PHE A 1034 15.86 22.65 3.48
CA PHE A 1034 14.69 23.21 2.79
C PHE A 1034 13.40 23.19 3.62
N GLY A 1035 13.36 22.58 4.81
CA GLY A 1035 12.13 22.43 5.60
C GLY A 1035 11.20 21.36 5.02
N THR A 1036 10.40 21.73 4.01
CA THR A 1036 9.41 20.85 3.35
C THR A 1036 9.67 20.70 1.84
N SER A 1037 8.90 19.82 1.19
CA SER A 1037 8.95 19.65 -0.27
C SER A 1037 8.40 20.88 -1.01
N GLU A 1038 7.37 21.50 -0.45
CA GLU A 1038 6.66 22.68 -0.92
C GLU A 1038 7.57 23.90 -0.90
N GLU A 1039 8.29 24.10 0.21
CA GLU A 1039 9.30 25.13 0.33
C GLU A 1039 10.44 24.94 -0.69
N LYS A 1040 10.90 23.71 -0.89
CA LYS A 1040 11.91 23.38 -1.91
C LYS A 1040 11.41 23.72 -3.32
N TYR A 1041 10.16 23.40 -3.65
CA TYR A 1041 9.58 23.74 -4.94
C TYR A 1041 9.39 25.24 -5.11
N PHE A 1042 8.97 25.94 -4.05
CA PHE A 1042 8.81 27.38 -4.06
C PHE A 1042 10.15 28.10 -4.31
N VAL A 1043 11.22 27.72 -3.61
CA VAL A 1043 12.56 28.28 -3.85
C VAL A 1043 13.02 28.03 -5.28
N LYS A 1044 12.83 26.81 -5.81
CA LYS A 1044 13.12 26.49 -7.23
C LYS A 1044 12.25 27.29 -8.20
N TYR A 1045 11.01 27.59 -7.84
CA TYR A 1045 10.13 28.41 -8.66
C TYR A 1045 10.63 29.85 -8.73
N ILE A 1046 10.96 30.47 -7.59
CA ILE A 1046 11.54 31.82 -7.54
C ILE A 1046 12.83 31.89 -8.35
N ASP A 1047 13.71 30.89 -8.23
CA ASP A 1047 14.94 30.77 -9.01
C ASP A 1047 14.66 30.73 -10.53
N ARG A 1048 13.68 29.93 -10.98
CA ARG A 1048 13.27 29.86 -12.40
C ARG A 1048 12.70 31.16 -12.94
N ILE A 1049 12.04 31.97 -12.11
CA ILE A 1049 11.45 33.25 -12.55
C ILE A 1049 12.38 34.44 -12.26
N TYR A 1050 13.57 34.20 -11.70
CA TYR A 1050 14.47 35.26 -11.25
C TYR A 1050 14.84 36.20 -12.40
N ASP A 1051 15.20 35.67 -13.57
CA ASP A 1051 15.54 36.47 -14.76
C ASP A 1051 14.37 37.38 -15.19
N LYS A 1052 13.14 36.88 -15.11
CA LYS A 1052 11.93 37.67 -15.40
C LYS A 1052 11.68 38.76 -14.36
N LEU A 1053 11.92 38.45 -13.07
CA LEU A 1053 11.83 39.46 -12.01
C LEU A 1053 12.90 40.54 -12.21
N GLN A 1054 14.09 40.16 -12.65
CA GLN A 1054 15.17 41.10 -12.95
C GLN A 1054 14.82 42.08 -14.07
N GLU A 1055 13.89 41.78 -14.99
CA GLU A 1055 13.45 42.77 -15.98
C GLU A 1055 12.81 44.01 -15.33
N LYS A 1056 12.10 43.82 -14.21
CA LYS A 1056 11.32 44.87 -13.53
C LYS A 1056 11.94 45.38 -12.23
N TYR A 1057 12.79 44.59 -11.58
CA TYR A 1057 13.34 44.89 -10.26
C TYR A 1057 14.88 44.84 -10.26
N ASP A 1058 15.54 45.74 -9.52
CA ASP A 1058 17.02 45.81 -9.45
C ASP A 1058 17.59 45.26 -8.14
N GLN A 1059 16.78 45.16 -7.09
CA GLN A 1059 17.10 44.41 -5.88
C GLN A 1059 16.00 43.39 -5.62
N ILE A 1060 16.38 42.12 -5.58
CA ILE A 1060 15.50 40.98 -5.36
C ILE A 1060 16.15 40.13 -4.28
N TYR A 1061 15.52 40.06 -3.11
CA TYR A 1061 16.00 39.26 -2.00
C TYR A 1061 14.88 38.37 -1.48
N LEU A 1062 15.06 37.06 -1.59
CA LEU A 1062 14.23 36.08 -0.91
C LEU A 1062 14.91 35.73 0.42
N VAL A 1063 14.27 36.06 1.52
CA VAL A 1063 14.78 35.81 2.88
C VAL A 1063 13.84 34.85 3.58
N ARG A 1064 14.39 33.77 4.14
CA ARG A 1064 13.62 32.87 5.00
C ARG A 1064 13.44 33.51 6.37
N ASN A 1065 12.21 33.58 6.86
CA ASN A 1065 11.89 34.25 8.11
C ASN A 1065 12.37 33.43 9.32
N GLU A 1066 12.33 32.09 9.30
CA GLU A 1066 12.79 31.26 10.44
C GLU A 1066 12.35 31.76 11.83
N ARG A 1067 11.13 32.34 11.90
CA ARG A 1067 10.54 33.00 13.08
C ARG A 1067 11.25 34.26 13.58
N PHE A 1068 11.99 34.99 12.75
CA PHE A 1068 12.58 36.30 13.10
C PHE A 1068 11.51 37.35 13.43
N PHE A 1069 10.33 37.24 12.80
CA PHE A 1069 9.20 38.12 13.06
C PHE A 1069 7.86 37.44 12.77
N LYS A 1070 6.79 38.07 13.26
CA LYS A 1070 5.39 37.68 13.07
C LYS A 1070 4.56 38.89 12.67
N LEU A 1071 3.49 38.62 11.94
CA LEU A 1071 2.39 39.54 11.67
C LEU A 1071 1.21 39.17 12.55
N TYR A 1072 0.23 40.06 12.65
CA TYR A 1072 -0.98 39.85 13.43
C TYR A 1072 -2.20 40.01 12.53
N ASN A 1073 -3.14 39.07 12.57
CA ASN A 1073 -4.37 39.17 11.78
C ASN A 1073 -5.17 40.42 12.19
N PHE A 1074 -5.66 41.18 11.22
CA PHE A 1074 -6.40 42.42 11.45
C PHE A 1074 -7.73 42.21 12.19
N GLU A 1075 -8.31 41.01 12.12
CA GLU A 1075 -9.55 40.68 12.81
C GLU A 1075 -9.26 40.19 14.22
N ASP A 1076 -8.73 38.98 14.38
CA ASP A 1076 -8.63 38.31 15.67
C ASP A 1076 -7.27 38.49 16.38
N GLY A 1077 -6.34 39.24 15.78
CA GLY A 1077 -5.02 39.47 16.35
C GLY A 1077 -4.17 38.20 16.48
N LYS A 1078 -4.55 37.09 15.84
CA LYS A 1078 -3.75 35.87 15.85
C LYS A 1078 -2.41 36.13 15.17
N PRO A 1079 -1.29 35.65 15.75
CA PRO A 1079 0.01 35.79 15.12
C PRO A 1079 0.12 34.87 13.89
N PHE A 1080 0.69 35.40 12.83
CA PHE A 1080 1.00 34.70 11.58
C PHE A 1080 2.50 34.86 11.29
N GLU A 1081 3.20 33.75 11.15
CA GLU A 1081 4.65 33.71 10.90
C GLU A 1081 4.91 33.21 9.48
N PRO A 1082 5.05 34.10 8.48
CA PRO A 1082 5.28 33.68 7.11
C PRO A 1082 6.62 32.97 6.98
N ASP A 1083 6.69 31.87 6.23
CA ASP A 1083 7.93 31.13 5.97
C ASP A 1083 9.01 31.95 5.27
N TYR A 1084 8.62 32.75 4.27
CA TYR A 1084 9.51 33.57 3.46
C TYR A 1084 9.02 35.01 3.36
N VAL A 1085 9.97 35.92 3.17
CA VAL A 1085 9.70 37.30 2.74
C VAL A 1085 10.52 37.61 1.51
N LEU A 1086 9.84 38.03 0.46
CA LEU A 1086 10.43 38.49 -0.80
C LEU A 1086 10.43 40.01 -0.82
N PHE A 1087 11.62 40.59 -0.89
CA PHE A 1087 11.85 42.01 -1.06
C PHE A 1087 12.15 42.33 -2.52
N LEU A 1088 11.42 43.29 -3.09
CA LEU A 1088 11.60 43.73 -4.48
C LEU A 1088 11.70 45.24 -4.54
N ARG A 1089 12.73 45.75 -5.21
CA ARG A 1089 12.88 47.19 -5.52
C ARG A 1089 12.74 47.42 -7.01
N GLN A 1090 11.82 48.29 -7.41
CA GLN A 1090 11.51 48.51 -8.82
C GLN A 1090 12.62 49.28 -9.56
N LYS A 1091 12.93 48.85 -10.79
CA LYS A 1091 13.83 49.57 -11.72
C LYS A 1091 13.19 50.89 -12.16
N LYS A 1092 13.90 52.00 -11.94
CA LYS A 1092 13.60 53.37 -12.44
C LYS A 1092 12.11 53.80 -12.38
N PRO A 1093 11.58 54.23 -11.23
CA PRO A 1093 10.34 55.00 -11.20
C PRO A 1093 10.57 56.45 -10.74
N SER A 1094 9.63 57.34 -11.04
CA SER A 1094 9.55 58.71 -10.51
C SER A 1094 9.42 58.76 -8.97
N LYS A 1095 9.07 57.63 -8.33
CA LYS A 1095 9.14 57.35 -6.89
C LYS A 1095 9.66 55.93 -6.66
N LYS A 1096 10.70 55.74 -5.83
CA LYS A 1096 11.23 54.40 -5.51
C LYS A 1096 10.17 53.58 -4.74
N LEU A 1097 9.60 52.57 -5.39
CA LEU A 1097 8.65 51.63 -4.76
C LEU A 1097 9.40 50.39 -4.25
N TYR A 1098 9.14 50.04 -3.00
CA TYR A 1098 9.64 48.84 -2.32
C TYR A 1098 8.47 47.92 -2.03
N TYR A 1099 8.55 46.68 -2.50
CA TYR A 1099 7.56 45.65 -2.21
C TYR A 1099 8.13 44.70 -1.17
N GLN A 1100 7.30 44.38 -0.16
CA GLN A 1100 7.55 43.36 0.84
C GLN A 1100 6.41 42.35 0.74
N VAL A 1101 6.72 41.16 0.25
CA VAL A 1101 5.74 40.09 0.04
C VAL A 1101 6.00 39.00 1.06
N PHE A 1102 5.04 38.76 1.95
CA PHE A 1102 5.08 37.67 2.92
C PHE A 1102 4.47 36.42 2.32
N ILE A 1103 5.16 35.29 2.41
CA ILE A 1103 4.84 34.09 1.62
C ILE A 1103 4.88 32.85 2.51
N GLU A 1104 3.82 32.06 2.41
CA GLU A 1104 3.65 30.74 3.04
C GLU A 1104 3.37 29.70 1.93
N PRO A 1105 4.35 28.88 1.52
CA PRO A 1105 4.13 27.83 0.53
C PRO A 1105 3.17 26.75 1.08
N LYS A 1106 1.99 26.59 0.48
CA LYS A 1106 1.00 25.56 0.87
C LYS A 1106 0.84 24.47 -0.19
N GLY A 1107 0.55 23.25 0.26
CA GLY A 1107 0.24 22.10 -0.58
C GLY A 1107 -1.19 22.10 -1.14
N THR A 1108 -1.47 21.21 -2.09
CA THR A 1108 -2.76 21.11 -2.80
C THR A 1108 -3.95 20.76 -1.91
N TYR A 1109 -3.71 20.08 -0.78
CA TYR A 1109 -4.75 19.64 0.16
C TYR A 1109 -5.44 20.79 0.94
N LEU A 1110 -4.92 22.02 0.87
CA LEU A 1110 -5.51 23.21 1.53
C LEU A 1110 -6.25 24.15 0.56
N LYS A 1111 -6.21 23.90 -0.76
CA LYS A 1111 -6.88 24.77 -1.74
C LYS A 1111 -8.40 24.86 -1.59
N GLU A 1112 -9.04 23.80 -1.09
CA GLU A 1112 -10.51 23.76 -0.97
C GLU A 1112 -11.04 24.50 0.28
N LYS A 1113 -10.18 24.85 1.24
CA LYS A 1113 -10.58 25.50 2.50
C LYS A 1113 -10.22 26.99 2.57
N ASP A 1114 -9.41 27.49 1.65
CA ASP A 1114 -8.83 28.83 1.67
C ASP A 1114 -9.34 29.75 0.53
N ILE A 1115 -10.31 29.32 -0.30
CA ILE A 1115 -10.96 30.18 -1.35
C ILE A 1115 -12.23 30.82 -0.82
#